data_AF-A0A2Z6R238-F1
#
_entry.id   AF-A0A2Z6R238-F1
#
_cell.length_a   1.000
_cell.length_b   1.000
_cell.length_c   1.000
_cell.angle_alpha   90.00
_cell.angle_beta   90.00
_cell.angle_gamma   90.00
#
_symmetry.space_group_name_H-M   'P 1'
#
loop_
_entity.id
_entity.type
_entity.pdbx_description
1 polymer ?
#
loop_
_entity_poly.entity_id
_entity_poly.type
_entity_poly.pdbx_seq_one_letter_code
_entity_poly.pdbx_strand_id
1 'polypeptide(L)'
;MNRSTLLIRSISNLLAKPLIESYSSKSTLFQKLSQSRKLTSTTSPDSLNGLLNDIPFNNQYHNYPRLTARQTALRTAPPKEAQMLVRDFIDDSLYNPNYGYFSKQAVIFSPQYDIDFSNIKDNLEFMNLVASKYEEFENSLNDKDKKVAKQIWHTSTELFKPWYGYAFAKYIVNEYKLGGNPQHDLIIYELGAGNGTLMLNILDYIQKFEPAIYKKTRYRVVEISSMLAERQKSIQNFHQVVNVHNCVEIINKNIFDWDEPVDEPCFFLACEVLDNFAHDVIRYNFSNEKPVQGIVVSNERGEYQEIYEPVNDPLIMRYLSLRNKTMYKTPALQKRILRLLRNKLPLAPNLTQPEFIPTKLLLFLDILKEYFPKHRLVISDFYKLPDSIQGIDAPVVQTRYQHTMIPCSTYMVHPGWFDIFFPTNFELMKDIYQLVCRSGRAESEKIKVLQQKEFLKRYADLTKTQTKSGENPMLITKPKLTTIPITVSLPPSNFSENPKEKFLTYLPHNGFNNQRDALINAIMLSYITNRTLLMPPILINYYPQKTTFHPLYDALNEAVIAKKYRKEHCYKDDYNDGNDANIFSPHSFCDNSLYSKYDEFNMLNWDQVFDLSEIKKHVKMINRGYDFSLEGLKYNFNIGDDDTHLFIENINYEFEFFDNDKSIRRIHENFEKKFLISDLIKVDKKLLHFTSLYNINKIVLENQDNMKFRQFIHNKLMINEPNILNISNGIIKKLGGKGNYVGIHLRAFDGFFKAIVEYNKELLFTDLMKYLVKSDLLRKSKKFFKYNLEECVANNVPIVYIASDSKDPKLKLRKFYKSIPCVFSLIDFTKDFENIAFSSSDYDEGTDLKSFYVPVIDLLVAAHGNAFFGTPKSAFSMAGVEINNLYHGKDAIPLNLIS
;
A
#
# COMPACT_ATOMS: atom_id res chain seq x y z
N MET A 1 24.79 -41.60 -58.85
CA MET A 1 24.64 -43.02 -58.44
C MET A 1 23.34 -43.09 -57.61
N ASN A 2 22.36 -43.97 -57.88
CA ASN A 2 22.36 -45.45 -57.76
C ASN A 2 22.77 -45.92 -56.34
N ARG A 3 22.07 -46.82 -55.61
CA ARG A 3 20.86 -47.66 -55.87
C ARG A 3 20.47 -48.36 -54.52
N SER A 4 19.31 -48.97 -54.20
CA SER A 4 18.04 -49.36 -54.87
C SER A 4 16.88 -49.57 -53.84
N THR A 5 15.59 -49.40 -54.23
CA THR A 5 14.40 -50.32 -54.07
C THR A 5 14.03 -51.05 -52.73
N LEU A 6 12.79 -51.44 -52.37
CA LEU A 6 11.40 -51.30 -52.92
C LEU A 6 10.29 -51.88 -51.97
N LEU A 7 9.00 -51.62 -52.31
CA LEU A 7 7.74 -52.37 -51.98
C LEU A 7 7.29 -52.40 -50.50
N ILE A 8 5.99 -52.46 -50.13
CA ILE A 8 4.69 -52.61 -50.83
C ILE A 8 3.67 -51.61 -50.19
N ARG A 9 2.91 -50.80 -50.94
CA ARG A 9 1.47 -50.95 -51.33
C ARG A 9 0.50 -51.26 -50.15
N SER A 10 -0.72 -50.71 -50.08
CA SER A 10 -1.60 -50.18 -51.15
C SER A 10 -2.63 -49.12 -50.69
N ILE A 11 -2.93 -48.15 -51.58
CA ILE A 11 -4.27 -47.71 -52.06
C ILE A 11 -5.35 -47.46 -50.97
N SER A 12 -5.87 -46.26 -50.66
CA SER A 12 -6.18 -45.02 -51.42
C SER A 12 -7.54 -45.00 -52.16
N ASN A 13 -8.07 -43.77 -52.36
CA ASN A 13 -9.22 -43.37 -53.22
C ASN A 13 -10.63 -43.36 -52.56
N LEU A 14 -11.55 -42.42 -52.87
CA LEU A 14 -11.43 -41.17 -53.63
C LEU A 14 -12.42 -40.08 -53.15
N LEU A 15 -12.09 -38.84 -53.52
CA LEU A 15 -12.88 -37.61 -53.61
C LEU A 15 -14.35 -37.77 -54.10
N ALA A 16 -15.29 -37.00 -53.51
CA ALA A 16 -16.25 -36.16 -54.25
C ALA A 16 -17.03 -35.18 -53.33
N LYS A 17 -17.58 -34.11 -53.94
CA LYS A 17 -18.42 -33.00 -53.41
C LYS A 17 -19.75 -32.99 -54.22
N PRO A 18 -20.76 -32.09 -53.98
CA PRO A 18 -21.26 -31.41 -52.76
C PRO A 18 -22.84 -31.48 -52.69
N LEU A 19 -23.50 -30.38 -52.25
CA LEU A 19 -24.96 -30.05 -52.28
C LEU A 19 -25.82 -30.58 -51.11
N ILE A 20 -26.88 -29.91 -50.62
CA ILE A 20 -27.22 -28.48 -50.40
C ILE A 20 -28.48 -28.44 -49.47
N GLU A 21 -28.70 -27.38 -48.66
CA GLU A 21 -29.96 -27.10 -47.90
C GLU A 21 -30.44 -28.15 -46.85
N SER A 22 -31.32 -27.86 -45.86
CA SER A 22 -31.72 -26.60 -45.21
C SER A 22 -32.25 -26.84 -43.75
N TYR A 23 -32.25 -25.78 -42.94
CA TYR A 23 -33.07 -25.47 -41.74
C TYR A 23 -33.64 -26.52 -40.75
N SER A 24 -33.49 -26.19 -39.46
CA SER A 24 -34.46 -26.38 -38.34
C SER A 24 -34.66 -27.75 -37.67
N SER A 25 -34.09 -27.94 -36.45
CA SER A 25 -34.84 -27.78 -35.17
C SER A 25 -34.27 -28.51 -33.93
N LYS A 26 -34.42 -27.83 -32.79
CA LYS A 26 -34.54 -28.27 -31.36
C LYS A 26 -34.19 -29.72 -30.92
N SER A 27 -33.21 -29.79 -30.01
CA SER A 27 -33.17 -30.56 -28.75
C SER A 27 -33.66 -32.03 -28.69
N THR A 28 -32.75 -32.96 -28.35
CA THR A 28 -32.81 -33.82 -27.13
C THR A 28 -31.68 -34.87 -27.12
N LEU A 29 -30.73 -34.79 -26.17
CA LEU A 29 -29.93 -35.96 -25.76
C LEU A 29 -29.27 -35.84 -24.37
N PHE A 30 -30.02 -35.40 -23.36
CA PHE A 30 -29.55 -35.34 -21.96
C PHE A 30 -30.47 -36.16 -21.03
N GLN A 31 -30.40 -37.50 -21.13
CA GLN A 31 -30.94 -38.41 -20.11
C GLN A 31 -30.43 -39.84 -20.28
N LYS A 32 -30.29 -40.55 -19.14
CA LYS A 32 -29.79 -41.93 -18.95
C LYS A 32 -28.26 -42.13 -18.98
N LEU A 33 -27.66 -42.07 -17.78
CA LEU A 33 -26.83 -43.16 -17.24
C LEU A 33 -26.56 -42.94 -15.74
N SER A 34 -27.52 -43.32 -14.89
CA SER A 34 -27.32 -43.39 -13.44
C SER A 34 -28.20 -44.48 -12.82
N GLN A 35 -27.60 -45.46 -12.14
CA GLN A 35 -28.14 -46.17 -10.96
C GLN A 35 -27.27 -47.37 -10.52
N SER A 36 -27.05 -47.48 -9.20
CA SER A 36 -26.48 -48.64 -8.46
C SER A 36 -25.00 -48.97 -8.73
N ARG A 37 -24.21 -49.48 -7.76
CA ARG A 37 -24.53 -50.20 -6.50
C ARG A 37 -23.80 -49.62 -5.27
N LYS A 38 -24.12 -50.15 -4.07
CA LYS A 38 -23.56 -49.75 -2.76
C LYS A 38 -22.61 -50.82 -2.18
N LEU A 39 -21.60 -50.34 -1.44
CA LEU A 39 -20.99 -50.89 -0.21
C LEU A 39 -20.67 -52.40 -0.08
N THR A 40 -19.38 -52.69 0.12
CA THR A 40 -18.86 -53.52 1.23
C THR A 40 -17.46 -53.00 1.62
N SER A 41 -16.94 -53.39 2.80
CA SER A 41 -15.73 -52.82 3.41
C SER A 41 -14.78 -53.86 3.98
N THR A 42 -13.47 -53.69 3.79
CA THR A 42 -12.42 -54.29 4.65
C THR A 42 -11.09 -53.52 4.58
N THR A 43 -10.28 -53.68 5.62
CA THR A 43 -8.97 -53.05 5.88
C THR A 43 -7.87 -53.48 4.90
N SER A 44 -6.88 -52.63 4.57
CA SER A 44 -5.78 -52.28 5.49
C SER A 44 -5.00 -51.03 5.04
N PRO A 45 -4.23 -50.38 5.94
CA PRO A 45 -3.41 -49.22 5.61
C PRO A 45 -1.95 -49.61 5.32
N ASP A 46 -1.42 -49.25 4.15
CA ASP A 46 -0.08 -48.64 4.01
C ASP A 46 0.25 -48.25 2.57
N SER A 47 0.37 -46.93 2.31
CA SER A 47 1.33 -46.34 1.35
C SER A 47 1.22 -44.81 1.39
N LEU A 48 2.24 -44.15 1.93
CA LEU A 48 2.23 -42.71 2.25
C LEU A 48 2.44 -41.79 1.02
N ASN A 49 1.90 -42.16 -0.14
CA ASN A 49 2.15 -41.49 -1.44
C ASN A 49 0.92 -40.78 -2.04
N GLY A 50 -0.26 -40.87 -1.42
CA GLY A 50 -1.54 -40.41 -1.98
C GLY A 50 -1.92 -38.94 -1.75
N LEU A 51 -1.02 -38.07 -1.27
CA LEU A 51 -1.40 -36.80 -0.60
C LEU A 51 -0.76 -35.54 -1.21
N LEU A 52 -0.33 -35.57 -2.49
CA LEU A 52 0.58 -34.54 -3.05
C LEU A 52 0.32 -34.03 -4.49
N ASN A 53 -0.80 -34.37 -5.16
CA ASN A 53 -1.01 -33.97 -6.56
C ASN A 53 -2.28 -33.15 -6.86
N ASP A 54 -3.36 -33.29 -6.09
CA ASP A 54 -4.64 -32.71 -6.48
C ASP A 54 -4.81 -31.25 -6.03
N ILE A 55 -5.03 -30.38 -7.01
CA ILE A 55 -5.66 -29.07 -6.77
C ILE A 55 -7.10 -29.38 -6.31
N PRO A 56 -7.56 -28.90 -5.15
CA PRO A 56 -8.88 -29.29 -4.63
C PRO A 56 -9.98 -28.80 -5.59
N PHE A 57 -10.58 -29.75 -6.30
CA PHE A 57 -11.64 -29.49 -7.27
C PHE A 57 -12.88 -28.99 -6.52
N ASN A 58 -13.15 -27.67 -6.62
CA ASN A 58 -14.16 -27.05 -5.78
C ASN A 58 -15.58 -27.32 -6.28
N ASN A 59 -16.14 -28.45 -5.84
CA ASN A 59 -17.49 -28.92 -6.16
C ASN A 59 -18.60 -27.88 -5.92
N GLN A 60 -18.36 -26.87 -5.07
CA GLN A 60 -19.34 -25.83 -4.74
C GLN A 60 -19.83 -25.04 -5.96
N TYR A 61 -18.98 -24.83 -6.98
CA TYR A 61 -19.27 -23.94 -8.12
C TYR A 61 -19.38 -24.67 -9.47
N HIS A 62 -19.36 -26.01 -9.47
CA HIS A 62 -19.35 -26.83 -10.68
C HIS A 62 -20.60 -26.63 -11.58
N ASN A 63 -21.72 -26.20 -10.98
CA ASN A 63 -22.98 -26.00 -11.71
C ASN A 63 -23.12 -24.60 -12.34
N TYR A 64 -22.24 -23.66 -12.03
CA TYR A 64 -22.29 -22.29 -12.57
C TYR A 64 -21.76 -22.26 -14.02
N PRO A 65 -22.52 -21.71 -14.99
CA PRO A 65 -22.08 -21.62 -16.39
C PRO A 65 -20.81 -20.79 -16.56
N ARG A 66 -19.91 -21.27 -17.43
CA ARG A 66 -18.76 -20.51 -17.92
C ARG A 66 -19.22 -19.52 -18.99
N LEU A 67 -18.96 -18.24 -18.78
CA LEU A 67 -19.30 -17.14 -19.67
C LEU A 67 -18.05 -16.43 -20.20
N THR A 68 -18.17 -15.82 -21.38
CA THR A 68 -17.16 -14.94 -21.98
C THR A 68 -17.64 -13.49 -22.04
N ALA A 69 -16.73 -12.52 -22.17
CA ALA A 69 -17.05 -11.10 -22.29
C ALA A 69 -18.03 -10.81 -23.45
N ARG A 70 -17.89 -11.54 -24.57
CA ARG A 70 -18.81 -11.46 -25.72
C ARG A 70 -20.23 -11.92 -25.40
N GLN A 71 -20.42 -12.80 -24.42
CA GLN A 71 -21.74 -13.27 -23.97
C GLN A 71 -22.34 -12.36 -22.89
N THR A 72 -21.51 -11.70 -22.08
CA THR A 72 -21.95 -10.76 -21.05
C THR A 72 -22.21 -9.36 -21.59
N ALA A 73 -21.60 -8.97 -22.72
CA ALA A 73 -21.89 -7.72 -23.45
C ALA A 73 -23.38 -7.54 -23.84
N LEU A 74 -24.13 -8.64 -23.96
CA LEU A 74 -25.59 -8.62 -24.21
C LEU A 74 -26.43 -8.41 -22.92
N ARG A 75 -25.80 -8.31 -21.75
CA ARG A 75 -26.47 -8.13 -20.44
C ARG A 75 -26.36 -6.68 -20.00
N THR A 76 -27.38 -6.20 -19.29
CA THR A 76 -27.44 -4.85 -18.70
C THR A 76 -26.86 -4.76 -17.28
N ALA A 77 -26.50 -5.90 -16.67
CA ALA A 77 -25.89 -5.98 -15.35
C ALA A 77 -24.85 -7.14 -15.28
N PRO A 78 -23.89 -7.08 -14.34
CA PRO A 78 -22.87 -8.12 -14.13
C PRO A 78 -23.45 -9.53 -13.96
N PRO A 79 -22.77 -10.58 -14.47
CA PRO A 79 -23.25 -11.95 -14.36
C PRO A 79 -23.10 -12.50 -12.93
N LYS A 80 -24.23 -12.88 -12.32
CA LYS A 80 -24.28 -13.70 -11.10
C LYS A 80 -24.31 -15.18 -11.43
N GLU A 81 -23.95 -16.01 -10.45
CA GLU A 81 -23.90 -17.48 -10.55
C GLU A 81 -23.13 -17.98 -11.78
N ALA A 82 -21.96 -17.40 -12.03
CA ALA A 82 -21.22 -17.57 -13.26
C ALA A 82 -19.73 -17.74 -13.00
N GLN A 83 -19.06 -18.43 -13.92
CA GLN A 83 -17.60 -18.52 -14.00
C GLN A 83 -17.12 -17.72 -15.23
N MET A 84 -15.99 -17.04 -15.13
CA MET A 84 -15.33 -16.34 -16.25
C MET A 84 -13.82 -16.58 -16.18
N LEU A 85 -13.13 -16.64 -17.32
CA LEU A 85 -11.67 -16.51 -17.31
C LEU A 85 -11.30 -15.09 -16.84
N VAL A 86 -10.08 -14.91 -16.30
CA VAL A 86 -9.68 -13.59 -15.79
C VAL A 86 -9.66 -12.54 -16.90
N ARG A 87 -9.24 -12.89 -18.13
CA ARG A 87 -9.37 -11.96 -19.27
C ARG A 87 -10.81 -11.55 -19.52
N ASP A 88 -11.76 -12.49 -19.44
CA ASP A 88 -13.16 -12.27 -19.79
C ASP A 88 -13.85 -11.42 -18.72
N PHE A 89 -13.51 -11.60 -17.44
CA PHE A 89 -14.00 -10.78 -16.33
C PHE A 89 -13.48 -9.33 -16.42
N ILE A 90 -12.21 -9.13 -16.76
CA ILE A 90 -11.61 -7.79 -16.89
C ILE A 90 -12.11 -7.08 -18.16
N ASP A 91 -12.22 -7.79 -19.28
CA ASP A 91 -12.78 -7.28 -20.55
C ASP A 91 -14.25 -6.84 -20.38
N ASP A 92 -15.06 -7.61 -19.65
CA ASP A 92 -16.42 -7.22 -19.26
C ASP A 92 -16.43 -6.00 -18.30
N SER A 93 -15.54 -5.98 -17.31
CA SER A 93 -15.41 -4.87 -16.34
C SER A 93 -15.03 -3.54 -16.98
N LEU A 94 -14.22 -3.57 -18.04
CA LEU A 94 -13.75 -2.38 -18.76
C LEU A 94 -14.65 -1.98 -19.94
N TYR A 95 -15.09 -2.93 -20.76
CA TYR A 95 -15.65 -2.67 -22.09
C TYR A 95 -17.09 -3.15 -22.32
N ASN A 96 -17.80 -3.70 -21.32
CA ASN A 96 -19.21 -4.06 -21.50
C ASN A 96 -20.05 -2.84 -21.91
N PRO A 97 -20.79 -2.85 -23.04
CA PRO A 97 -21.50 -1.67 -23.54
C PRO A 97 -22.51 -1.03 -22.57
N ASN A 98 -23.05 -1.81 -21.62
CA ASN A 98 -24.10 -1.38 -20.70
C ASN A 98 -23.55 -0.95 -19.32
N TYR A 99 -22.42 -1.51 -18.90
CA TYR A 99 -21.87 -1.27 -17.56
C TYR A 99 -20.35 -1.26 -17.42
N GLY A 100 -19.58 -1.49 -18.47
CA GLY A 100 -18.12 -1.41 -18.44
C GLY A 100 -17.62 -0.01 -18.11
N TYR A 101 -16.44 0.07 -17.52
CA TYR A 101 -15.85 1.32 -17.03
C TYR A 101 -15.71 2.38 -18.13
N PHE A 102 -15.27 2.02 -19.35
CA PHE A 102 -15.17 2.98 -20.45
C PHE A 102 -16.54 3.42 -21.00
N SER A 103 -17.56 2.56 -20.91
CA SER A 103 -18.94 2.87 -21.32
C SER A 103 -19.65 3.78 -20.31
N LYS A 104 -19.36 3.65 -19.00
CA LYS A 104 -19.99 4.46 -17.94
C LYS A 104 -19.19 5.69 -17.52
N GLN A 105 -17.88 5.60 -17.38
CA GLN A 105 -17.08 6.50 -16.53
C GLN A 105 -15.95 7.28 -17.23
N ALA A 106 -15.66 7.05 -18.52
CA ALA A 106 -14.58 7.78 -19.19
C ALA A 106 -14.92 9.26 -19.48
N VAL A 107 -14.06 10.18 -19.00
CA VAL A 107 -13.89 11.56 -19.51
C VAL A 107 -12.39 11.83 -19.60
N ILE A 108 -11.91 12.20 -20.80
CA ILE A 108 -10.51 12.54 -21.05
C ILE A 108 -10.38 14.06 -20.98
N PHE A 109 -9.54 14.55 -20.06
CA PHE A 109 -9.24 15.97 -19.90
C PHE A 109 -8.32 16.47 -21.00
N SER A 110 -8.52 17.73 -21.38
CA SER A 110 -7.62 18.48 -22.25
C SER A 110 -7.57 19.91 -21.73
N PRO A 111 -6.38 20.51 -21.54
CA PRO A 111 -6.26 21.92 -21.20
C PRO A 111 -6.97 22.80 -22.26
N GLN A 112 -7.79 23.76 -21.82
CA GLN A 112 -8.48 24.72 -22.72
C GLN A 112 -7.51 25.55 -23.57
N TYR A 113 -6.30 25.78 -23.05
CA TYR A 113 -5.20 26.48 -23.70
C TYR A 113 -3.93 25.66 -23.57
N ASP A 114 -3.03 25.76 -24.55
CA ASP A 114 -1.73 25.10 -24.51
C ASP A 114 -0.86 25.65 -23.37
N ILE A 115 -0.03 24.78 -22.78
CA ILE A 115 0.82 25.13 -21.64
C ILE A 115 2.06 25.90 -22.13
N ASP A 116 2.22 27.14 -21.67
CA ASP A 116 3.45 27.93 -21.92
C ASP A 116 4.58 27.52 -20.97
N PHE A 117 5.29 26.44 -21.35
CA PHE A 117 6.47 25.96 -20.65
C PHE A 117 7.55 27.03 -20.46
N SER A 118 7.65 28.02 -21.36
CA SER A 118 8.67 29.07 -21.27
C SER A 118 8.45 30.01 -20.09
N ASN A 119 7.23 30.08 -19.55
CA ASN A 119 6.92 30.85 -18.37
C ASN A 119 7.02 30.07 -17.05
N ILE A 120 7.03 28.74 -17.08
CA ILE A 120 7.17 27.88 -15.91
C ILE A 120 8.63 27.89 -15.41
N LYS A 121 8.81 28.04 -14.09
CA LYS A 121 10.10 28.06 -13.38
C LYS A 121 10.82 26.72 -13.48
N ASP A 122 10.16 25.63 -13.08
CA ASP A 122 10.75 24.30 -12.92
C ASP A 122 9.69 23.18 -13.00
N ASN A 123 10.14 21.93 -12.88
CA ASN A 123 9.26 20.76 -12.91
C ASN A 123 8.20 20.74 -11.78
N LEU A 124 8.44 21.37 -10.63
CA LEU A 124 7.49 21.38 -9.51
C LEU A 124 6.34 22.36 -9.78
N GLU A 125 6.63 23.53 -10.34
CA GLU A 125 5.58 24.46 -10.78
C GLU A 125 4.74 23.87 -11.92
N PHE A 126 5.34 23.11 -12.86
CA PHE A 126 4.57 22.36 -13.86
C PHE A 126 3.59 21.37 -13.22
N MET A 127 4.02 20.59 -12.21
CA MET A 127 3.15 19.63 -11.52
C MET A 127 2.01 20.33 -10.76
N ASN A 128 2.30 21.46 -10.11
CA ASN A 128 1.28 22.25 -9.42
C ASN A 128 0.26 22.87 -10.41
N LEU A 129 0.72 23.33 -11.58
CA LEU A 129 -0.15 23.82 -12.65
C LEU A 129 -1.06 22.71 -13.22
N VAL A 130 -0.54 21.50 -13.43
CA VAL A 130 -1.37 20.36 -13.84
C VAL A 130 -2.41 20.04 -12.76
N ALA A 131 -2.03 20.03 -11.48
CA ALA A 131 -2.95 19.79 -10.37
C ALA A 131 -4.05 20.87 -10.27
N SER A 132 -3.72 22.16 -10.43
CA SER A 132 -4.73 23.23 -10.39
C SER A 132 -5.68 23.17 -11.59
N LYS A 133 -5.19 22.80 -12.78
CA LYS A 133 -6.04 22.66 -13.99
C LYS A 133 -6.98 21.45 -13.91
N TYR A 134 -6.62 20.42 -13.16
CA TYR A 134 -7.52 19.33 -12.77
C TYR A 134 -8.67 19.86 -11.89
N GLU A 135 -8.34 20.60 -10.82
CA GLU A 135 -9.31 21.18 -9.90
C GLU A 135 -10.23 22.22 -10.59
N GLU A 136 -9.69 23.07 -11.47
CA GLU A 136 -10.46 23.97 -12.34
C GLU A 136 -11.51 23.20 -13.17
N PHE A 137 -11.10 22.10 -13.79
CA PHE A 137 -11.99 21.29 -14.64
C PHE A 137 -13.05 20.55 -13.82
N GLU A 138 -12.69 19.94 -12.69
CA GLU A 138 -13.63 19.23 -11.80
C GLU A 138 -14.70 20.19 -11.24
N ASN A 139 -14.29 21.40 -10.85
CA ASN A 139 -15.21 22.45 -10.41
C ASN A 139 -16.14 22.95 -11.53
N SER A 140 -15.74 22.87 -12.80
CA SER A 140 -16.55 23.31 -13.95
C SER A 140 -17.69 22.35 -14.35
N LEU A 141 -17.69 21.12 -13.85
CA LEU A 141 -18.74 20.11 -14.15
C LEU A 141 -20.06 20.44 -13.42
N ASN A 142 -21.21 20.12 -14.03
CA ASN A 142 -22.54 20.29 -13.40
C ASN A 142 -22.78 19.24 -12.31
N ASP A 143 -23.75 19.41 -11.41
CA ASP A 143 -23.96 18.47 -10.29
C ASP A 143 -24.27 17.02 -10.70
N LYS A 144 -24.93 16.81 -11.86
CA LYS A 144 -25.06 15.47 -12.46
C LYS A 144 -23.70 14.91 -12.86
N ASP A 145 -22.91 15.72 -13.54
CA ASP A 145 -21.59 15.34 -14.05
C ASP A 145 -20.55 15.21 -12.92
N LYS A 146 -20.71 15.92 -11.79
CA LYS A 146 -19.92 15.80 -10.55
C LYS A 146 -20.28 14.55 -9.74
N LYS A 147 -21.57 14.23 -9.59
CA LYS A 147 -22.01 12.95 -8.99
C LYS A 147 -21.59 11.73 -9.83
N VAL A 148 -21.26 11.95 -11.10
CA VAL A 148 -20.84 10.90 -12.03
C VAL A 148 -19.33 10.94 -12.30
N ALA A 149 -18.63 12.03 -12.00
CA ALA A 149 -17.21 12.32 -12.34
C ALA A 149 -16.30 11.17 -11.88
N LYS A 150 -16.04 10.16 -12.72
CA LYS A 150 -15.37 10.18 -14.04
C LYS A 150 -13.92 10.57 -13.88
N GLN A 151 -13.14 9.57 -13.49
CA GLN A 151 -11.71 9.58 -13.33
C GLN A 151 -11.01 10.25 -14.53
N ILE A 152 -10.22 11.28 -14.23
CA ILE A 152 -9.72 12.21 -15.24
C ILE A 152 -8.33 11.79 -15.72
N TRP A 153 -8.27 11.45 -17.01
CA TRP A 153 -7.06 10.99 -17.68
C TRP A 153 -6.16 12.13 -18.15
N HIS A 154 -4.87 12.04 -17.85
CA HIS A 154 -3.81 12.81 -18.51
C HIS A 154 -2.93 11.87 -19.33
N THR A 155 -3.10 11.89 -20.65
CA THR A 155 -2.16 11.23 -21.56
C THR A 155 -1.01 12.18 -21.91
N SER A 156 0.13 11.64 -22.35
CA SER A 156 1.25 12.48 -22.81
C SER A 156 0.84 13.37 -24.01
N THR A 157 -0.11 12.90 -24.81
CA THR A 157 -0.70 13.62 -25.94
C THR A 157 -1.43 14.90 -25.51
N GLU A 158 -2.13 14.89 -24.37
CA GLU A 158 -2.95 16.03 -23.93
C GLU A 158 -2.16 17.10 -23.17
N LEU A 159 -1.20 16.68 -22.33
CA LEU A 159 -0.36 17.61 -21.56
C LEU A 159 0.71 18.33 -22.40
N PHE A 160 1.19 17.67 -23.47
CA PHE A 160 2.33 18.12 -24.26
C PHE A 160 1.99 18.40 -25.73
N LYS A 161 0.71 18.67 -26.02
CA LYS A 161 0.27 19.19 -27.33
C LYS A 161 0.91 20.57 -27.63
N PRO A 162 1.23 20.88 -28.90
CA PRO A 162 1.31 19.98 -30.05
C PRO A 162 2.60 19.13 -30.10
N TRP A 163 3.59 19.46 -29.26
CA TRP A 163 4.98 19.02 -29.37
C TRP A 163 5.22 17.52 -29.28
N TYR A 164 4.41 16.80 -28.48
CA TYR A 164 4.44 15.34 -28.39
C TYR A 164 3.95 14.68 -29.68
N GLY A 165 2.79 15.09 -30.20
CA GLY A 165 2.27 14.59 -31.47
C GLY A 165 3.16 14.95 -32.67
N TYR A 166 3.80 16.12 -32.64
CA TYR A 166 4.81 16.51 -33.64
C TYR A 166 6.04 15.58 -33.64
N ALA A 167 6.39 14.93 -32.53
CA ALA A 167 7.46 13.93 -32.50
C ALA A 167 7.07 12.65 -33.25
N PHE A 168 5.82 12.17 -33.07
CA PHE A 168 5.27 11.06 -33.84
C PHE A 168 5.16 11.41 -35.32
N ALA A 169 4.68 12.61 -35.65
CA ALA A 169 4.58 13.09 -37.04
C ALA A 169 5.93 13.08 -37.77
N LYS A 170 7.00 13.60 -37.12
CA LYS A 170 8.36 13.56 -37.65
C LYS A 170 8.89 12.15 -37.86
N TYR A 171 8.65 11.24 -36.91
CA TYR A 171 9.03 9.84 -37.04
C TYR A 171 8.32 9.19 -38.24
N ILE A 172 6.99 9.33 -38.34
CA ILE A 172 6.16 8.80 -39.44
C ILE A 172 6.62 9.36 -40.79
N VAL A 173 6.81 10.66 -40.92
CA VAL A 173 7.30 11.32 -42.14
C VAL A 173 8.69 10.82 -42.55
N ASN A 174 9.63 10.74 -41.60
CA ASN A 174 11.00 10.29 -41.89
C ASN A 174 11.02 8.83 -42.35
N GLU A 175 10.28 7.95 -41.66
CA GLU A 175 10.20 6.53 -42.03
C GLU A 175 9.42 6.30 -43.34
N TYR A 176 8.39 7.10 -43.64
CA TYR A 176 7.70 7.08 -44.93
C TYR A 176 8.63 7.50 -46.08
N LYS A 177 9.43 8.55 -45.89
CA LYS A 177 10.47 8.98 -46.85
C LYS A 177 11.55 7.90 -47.04
N LEU A 178 12.04 7.30 -45.96
CA LEU A 178 13.02 6.20 -45.99
C LEU A 178 12.45 4.90 -46.57
N GLY A 179 11.13 4.71 -46.53
CA GLY A 179 10.42 3.60 -47.17
C GLY A 179 10.54 3.57 -48.71
N GLY A 180 11.07 4.64 -49.32
CA GLY A 180 11.52 4.66 -50.72
C GLY A 180 10.42 4.62 -51.78
N ASN A 181 9.14 4.72 -51.38
CA ASN A 181 8.02 4.38 -52.26
C ASN A 181 7.01 5.53 -52.44
N PRO A 182 7.38 6.62 -53.17
CA PRO A 182 6.55 7.82 -53.34
C PRO A 182 5.26 7.60 -54.18
N GLN A 183 4.98 6.37 -54.60
CA GLN A 183 3.78 6.00 -55.35
C GLN A 183 2.54 5.80 -54.46
N HIS A 184 2.69 5.28 -53.24
CA HIS A 184 1.56 5.00 -52.35
C HIS A 184 1.15 6.23 -51.51
N ASP A 185 -0.07 6.19 -50.96
CA ASP A 185 -0.57 7.17 -50.00
C ASP A 185 -0.03 6.86 -48.59
N LEU A 186 0.12 7.89 -47.74
CA LEU A 186 0.49 7.75 -46.34
C LEU A 186 -0.75 7.39 -45.52
N ILE A 187 -0.97 6.09 -45.33
CA ILE A 187 -2.10 5.57 -44.55
C ILE A 187 -1.65 5.40 -43.08
N ILE A 188 -2.41 5.97 -42.16
CA ILE A 188 -2.19 5.89 -40.71
C ILE A 188 -3.48 5.38 -40.06
N TYR A 189 -3.40 4.29 -39.32
CA TYR A 189 -4.44 3.83 -38.38
C TYR A 189 -4.06 4.24 -36.96
N GLU A 190 -5.02 4.72 -36.17
CA GLU A 190 -4.87 4.98 -34.74
C GLU A 190 -5.98 4.25 -33.97
N LEU A 191 -5.59 3.34 -33.09
CA LEU A 191 -6.50 2.63 -32.19
C LEU A 191 -6.71 3.45 -30.92
N GLY A 192 -7.95 3.78 -30.59
CA GLY A 192 -8.31 4.45 -29.33
C GLY A 192 -7.83 5.91 -29.21
N ALA A 193 -8.06 6.74 -30.23
CA ALA A 193 -7.54 8.11 -30.31
C ALA A 193 -8.05 9.10 -29.22
N GLY A 194 -8.94 8.68 -28.33
CA GLY A 194 -9.44 9.49 -27.21
C GLY A 194 -10.20 10.73 -27.68
N ASN A 195 -9.66 11.93 -27.44
CA ASN A 195 -10.22 13.18 -27.96
C ASN A 195 -9.88 13.44 -29.45
N GLY A 196 -9.00 12.63 -30.07
CA GLY A 196 -8.46 12.86 -31.42
C GLY A 196 -7.21 13.75 -31.44
N THR A 197 -6.65 14.10 -30.28
CA THR A 197 -5.57 15.08 -30.14
C THR A 197 -4.26 14.65 -30.80
N LEU A 198 -3.92 13.35 -30.83
CA LEU A 198 -2.71 12.86 -31.51
C LEU A 198 -2.84 12.98 -33.04
N MET A 199 -3.94 12.46 -33.59
CA MET A 199 -4.36 12.64 -34.99
C MET A 199 -4.24 14.10 -35.46
N LEU A 200 -4.86 15.05 -34.76
CA LEU A 200 -4.84 16.47 -35.16
C LEU A 200 -3.39 17.01 -35.19
N ASN A 201 -2.60 16.76 -34.14
CA ASN A 201 -1.21 17.19 -34.09
C ASN A 201 -0.34 16.58 -35.21
N ILE A 202 -0.60 15.32 -35.59
CA ILE A 202 0.09 14.69 -36.73
C ILE A 202 -0.31 15.34 -38.05
N LEU A 203 -1.60 15.58 -38.26
CA LEU A 203 -2.11 16.15 -39.51
C LEU A 203 -1.72 17.63 -39.69
N ASP A 204 -1.80 18.45 -38.65
CA ASP A 204 -1.29 19.84 -38.64
C ASP A 204 0.21 19.88 -38.96
N TYR A 205 1.02 18.96 -38.39
CA TYR A 205 2.45 18.89 -38.70
C TYR A 205 2.69 18.58 -40.17
N ILE A 206 2.05 17.53 -40.70
CA ILE A 206 2.25 17.10 -42.09
C ILE A 206 1.71 18.18 -43.06
N GLN A 207 0.57 18.82 -42.76
CA GLN A 207 0.05 19.93 -43.56
C GLN A 207 0.98 21.14 -43.60
N LYS A 208 1.57 21.50 -42.45
CA LYS A 208 2.41 22.69 -42.27
C LYS A 208 3.83 22.53 -42.83
N PHE A 209 4.45 21.37 -42.62
CA PHE A 209 5.86 21.14 -42.97
C PHE A 209 6.06 20.23 -44.19
N GLU A 210 5.06 19.42 -44.55
CA GLU A 210 5.16 18.39 -45.60
C GLU A 210 3.94 18.39 -46.54
N PRO A 211 3.48 19.55 -47.08
CA PRO A 211 2.18 19.66 -47.77
C PRO A 211 2.02 18.78 -49.02
N ALA A 212 3.12 18.27 -49.59
CA ALA A 212 3.09 17.28 -50.66
C ALA A 212 2.72 15.86 -50.17
N ILE A 213 3.11 15.50 -48.94
CA ILE A 213 2.73 14.25 -48.27
C ILE A 213 1.31 14.38 -47.70
N TYR A 214 0.93 15.55 -47.17
CA TYR A 214 -0.41 15.80 -46.64
C TYR A 214 -1.53 15.47 -47.65
N LYS A 215 -1.37 15.88 -48.92
CA LYS A 215 -2.32 15.57 -50.02
C LYS A 215 -2.55 14.06 -50.21
N LYS A 216 -1.51 13.26 -49.93
CA LYS A 216 -1.49 11.79 -49.98
C LYS A 216 -1.78 11.12 -48.64
N THR A 217 -2.08 11.87 -47.58
CA THR A 217 -2.31 11.29 -46.25
C THR A 217 -3.75 10.81 -46.11
N ARG A 218 -3.96 9.67 -45.44
CA ARG A 218 -5.26 9.14 -45.01
C ARG A 218 -5.14 8.70 -43.56
N TYR A 219 -6.04 9.18 -42.72
CA TYR A 219 -6.00 8.90 -41.28
C TYR A 219 -7.28 8.17 -40.85
N ARG A 220 -7.13 7.02 -40.19
CA ARG A 220 -8.22 6.12 -39.81
C ARG A 220 -8.20 5.90 -38.31
N VAL A 221 -9.15 6.47 -37.59
CA VAL A 221 -9.32 6.18 -36.16
C VAL A 221 -10.19 4.93 -36.02
N VAL A 222 -9.71 3.95 -35.26
CA VAL A 222 -10.49 2.78 -34.83
C VAL A 222 -10.90 3.02 -33.38
N GLU A 223 -12.20 3.25 -33.18
CA GLU A 223 -12.78 3.65 -31.89
C GLU A 223 -13.90 2.68 -31.49
N ILE A 224 -13.87 2.16 -30.27
CA ILE A 224 -14.90 1.24 -29.77
C ILE A 224 -16.11 2.00 -29.19
N SER A 225 -15.88 3.17 -28.59
CA SER A 225 -16.92 3.98 -27.95
C SER A 225 -17.64 4.87 -28.98
N SER A 226 -18.93 4.61 -29.19
CA SER A 226 -19.77 5.46 -30.07
C SER A 226 -19.78 6.93 -29.64
N MET A 227 -19.82 7.18 -28.33
CA MET A 227 -19.75 8.54 -27.74
C MET A 227 -18.42 9.24 -28.08
N LEU A 228 -17.28 8.53 -28.03
CA LEU A 228 -15.99 9.11 -28.42
C LEU A 228 -15.89 9.27 -29.94
N ALA A 229 -16.40 8.31 -30.73
CA ALA A 229 -16.43 8.42 -32.18
C ALA A 229 -17.29 9.60 -32.66
N GLU A 230 -18.43 9.87 -32.02
CA GLU A 230 -19.26 11.06 -32.26
C GLU A 230 -18.54 12.34 -31.82
N ARG A 231 -17.82 12.34 -30.69
CA ARG A 231 -17.01 13.48 -30.25
C ARG A 231 -15.82 13.77 -31.17
N GLN A 232 -15.15 12.74 -31.68
CA GLN A 232 -14.06 12.86 -32.65
C GLN A 232 -14.58 13.44 -33.98
N LYS A 233 -15.76 12.97 -34.45
CA LYS A 233 -16.47 13.53 -35.62
C LYS A 233 -16.93 14.97 -35.37
N SER A 234 -17.41 15.31 -34.16
CA SER A 234 -17.84 16.67 -33.85
C SER A 234 -16.65 17.63 -33.73
N ILE A 235 -15.51 17.22 -33.17
CA ILE A 235 -14.27 18.02 -33.14
C ILE A 235 -13.74 18.29 -34.55
N GLN A 236 -13.74 17.29 -35.44
CA GLN A 236 -13.45 17.49 -36.87
C GLN A 236 -14.33 18.57 -37.51
N ASN A 237 -15.61 18.63 -37.12
CA ASN A 237 -16.56 19.63 -37.59
C ASN A 237 -16.46 20.98 -36.84
N PHE A 238 -15.96 21.02 -35.60
CA PHE A 238 -15.90 22.23 -34.77
C PHE A 238 -14.57 23.01 -34.88
N HIS A 239 -13.52 22.42 -35.45
CA HIS A 239 -12.31 23.14 -35.87
C HIS A 239 -12.55 24.12 -37.06
N GLN A 240 -13.80 24.24 -37.52
CA GLN A 240 -14.29 25.15 -38.57
C GLN A 240 -14.24 26.64 -38.18
N VAL A 241 -13.02 27.17 -38.04
CA VAL A 241 -12.72 28.57 -38.42
C VAL A 241 -11.45 28.65 -39.27
N VAL A 242 -10.50 27.71 -39.15
CA VAL A 242 -9.17 27.83 -39.79
C VAL A 242 -8.70 26.56 -40.55
N ASN A 243 -8.67 25.38 -39.91
CA ASN A 243 -8.14 24.15 -40.52
C ASN A 243 -9.15 22.99 -40.39
N VAL A 244 -9.49 22.33 -41.51
CA VAL A 244 -10.31 21.10 -41.52
C VAL A 244 -9.57 20.02 -42.30
N HIS A 245 -9.47 18.81 -41.73
CA HIS A 245 -8.71 17.70 -42.32
C HIS A 245 -9.62 16.72 -43.07
N ASN A 246 -9.92 17.01 -44.34
CA ASN A 246 -10.75 16.17 -45.24
C ASN A 246 -10.15 14.77 -45.57
N CYS A 247 -9.13 14.32 -44.84
CA CYS A 247 -8.44 13.04 -45.01
C CYS A 247 -8.69 12.05 -43.87
N VAL A 248 -9.61 12.36 -42.96
CA VAL A 248 -9.90 11.58 -41.74
C VAL A 248 -11.17 10.73 -41.88
N GLU A 249 -11.08 9.49 -41.42
CA GLU A 249 -12.14 8.49 -41.35
C GLU A 249 -12.23 7.96 -39.91
N ILE A 250 -13.41 8.03 -39.28
CA ILE A 250 -13.64 7.58 -37.89
C ILE A 250 -14.47 6.30 -37.91
N ILE A 251 -13.79 5.16 -37.78
CA ILE A 251 -14.34 3.80 -37.85
C ILE A 251 -14.76 3.38 -36.44
N ASN A 252 -16.06 3.46 -36.15
CA ASN A 252 -16.59 3.00 -34.86
C ASN A 252 -16.79 1.49 -34.87
N LYS A 253 -15.73 0.74 -34.57
CA LYS A 253 -15.67 -0.73 -34.62
C LYS A 253 -14.73 -1.24 -33.54
N ASN A 254 -15.11 -2.30 -32.85
CA ASN A 254 -14.20 -3.04 -31.97
C ASN A 254 -13.10 -3.68 -32.81
N ILE A 255 -11.82 -3.43 -32.50
CA ILE A 255 -10.69 -4.03 -33.22
C ILE A 255 -10.71 -5.57 -33.14
N PHE A 256 -11.26 -6.16 -32.08
CA PHE A 256 -11.42 -7.60 -31.93
C PHE A 256 -12.57 -8.21 -32.74
N ASP A 257 -13.37 -7.39 -33.43
CA ASP A 257 -14.38 -7.78 -34.42
C ASP A 257 -14.01 -7.27 -35.83
N TRP A 258 -12.71 -7.07 -36.10
CA TRP A 258 -12.20 -6.68 -37.41
C TRP A 258 -12.05 -7.90 -38.35
N ASP A 259 -12.60 -7.77 -39.56
CA ASP A 259 -12.78 -8.85 -40.55
C ASP A 259 -12.40 -8.45 -42.00
N GLU A 260 -11.93 -7.22 -42.22
CA GLU A 260 -11.64 -6.65 -43.55
C GLU A 260 -10.12 -6.61 -43.83
N PRO A 261 -9.60 -7.22 -44.92
CA PRO A 261 -8.17 -7.19 -45.21
C PRO A 261 -7.71 -5.84 -45.76
N VAL A 262 -6.66 -5.29 -45.15
CA VAL A 262 -5.98 -4.04 -45.52
C VAL A 262 -4.60 -4.40 -46.07
N ASP A 263 -4.49 -4.42 -47.40
CA ASP A 263 -3.29 -4.85 -48.11
C ASP A 263 -2.29 -3.70 -48.34
N GLU A 264 -2.68 -2.45 -48.11
CA GLU A 264 -1.80 -1.29 -48.27
C GLU A 264 -0.76 -1.18 -47.13
N PRO A 265 0.48 -0.73 -47.41
CA PRO A 265 1.43 -0.36 -46.35
C PRO A 265 0.90 0.80 -45.52
N CYS A 266 0.68 0.57 -44.22
CA CYS A 266 0.15 1.57 -43.29
C CYS A 266 1.00 1.67 -42.02
N PHE A 267 0.97 2.82 -41.36
CA PHE A 267 1.35 2.92 -39.95
C PHE A 267 0.15 2.51 -39.09
N PHE A 268 0.39 1.82 -37.99
CA PHE A 268 -0.63 1.44 -37.01
C PHE A 268 -0.19 1.91 -35.62
N LEU A 269 -0.90 2.87 -35.05
CA LEU A 269 -0.60 3.53 -33.79
C LEU A 269 -1.49 2.99 -32.67
N ALA A 270 -0.92 2.73 -31.49
CA ALA A 270 -1.66 2.47 -30.25
C ALA A 270 -0.85 3.04 -29.07
N CYS A 271 -1.33 4.12 -28.45
CA CYS A 271 -0.60 4.84 -27.41
C CYS A 271 -1.46 5.01 -26.16
N GLU A 272 -1.02 4.44 -25.03
CA GLU A 272 -1.81 4.35 -23.78
C GLU A 272 -3.12 3.56 -24.05
N VAL A 273 -2.96 2.29 -24.45
CA VAL A 273 -4.03 1.39 -24.96
C VAL A 273 -3.81 -0.08 -24.58
N LEU A 274 -2.55 -0.55 -24.57
CA LEU A 274 -2.24 -1.95 -24.32
C LEU A 274 -2.23 -2.27 -22.82
N ASP A 275 -2.02 -1.27 -21.98
CA ASP A 275 -2.24 -1.36 -20.55
C ASP A 275 -3.68 -1.73 -20.21
N ASN A 276 -4.72 -1.19 -20.86
CA ASN A 276 -6.10 -1.63 -20.62
C ASN A 276 -6.50 -2.97 -21.31
N PHE A 277 -5.62 -3.63 -22.07
CA PHE A 277 -5.95 -4.96 -22.64
C PHE A 277 -6.00 -6.04 -21.56
N ALA A 278 -7.15 -6.71 -21.41
CA ALA A 278 -7.33 -7.73 -20.38
C ALA A 278 -6.35 -8.91 -20.48
N HIS A 279 -5.78 -9.30 -19.34
CA HIS A 279 -4.84 -10.41 -19.18
C HIS A 279 -5.52 -11.61 -18.50
N ASP A 280 -5.01 -12.82 -18.77
CA ASP A 280 -5.33 -14.01 -17.96
C ASP A 280 -4.34 -14.17 -16.81
N VAL A 281 -4.80 -14.67 -15.65
CA VAL A 281 -3.90 -15.09 -14.56
C VAL A 281 -3.49 -16.54 -14.77
N ILE A 282 -2.19 -16.82 -14.63
CA ILE A 282 -1.67 -18.17 -14.45
C ILE A 282 -0.84 -18.29 -13.17
N ARG A 283 -0.80 -19.50 -12.61
CA ARG A 283 0.11 -19.89 -11.52
C ARG A 283 0.74 -21.24 -11.83
N TYR A 284 1.80 -21.60 -11.13
CA TYR A 284 2.47 -22.89 -11.27
C TYR A 284 2.38 -23.71 -9.99
N ASN A 285 2.13 -25.01 -10.12
CA ASN A 285 2.23 -25.96 -9.01
C ASN A 285 3.71 -26.14 -8.60
N PHE A 286 4.03 -25.95 -7.32
CA PHE A 286 5.41 -26.01 -6.83
C PHE A 286 6.06 -27.41 -6.89
N SER A 287 5.30 -28.49 -7.04
CA SER A 287 5.80 -29.88 -7.08
C SER A 287 6.07 -30.37 -8.49
N ASN A 288 5.20 -30.05 -9.45
CA ASN A 288 5.26 -30.59 -10.82
C ASN A 288 5.47 -29.53 -11.93
N GLU A 289 5.56 -28.25 -11.57
CA GLU A 289 5.83 -27.10 -12.45
C GLU A 289 4.81 -26.94 -13.60
N LYS A 290 3.65 -27.60 -13.54
CA LYS A 290 2.54 -27.41 -14.49
C LYS A 290 1.80 -26.10 -14.20
N PRO A 291 1.35 -25.37 -15.23
CA PRO A 291 0.54 -24.18 -15.07
C PRO A 291 -0.93 -24.51 -14.75
N VAL A 292 -1.57 -23.62 -14.00
CA VAL A 292 -3.01 -23.54 -13.77
C VAL A 292 -3.50 -22.16 -14.23
N GLN A 293 -4.72 -22.08 -14.75
CA GLN A 293 -5.37 -20.82 -15.14
C GLN A 293 -6.33 -20.35 -14.03
N GLY A 294 -6.39 -19.05 -13.80
CA GLY A 294 -7.35 -18.42 -12.90
C GLY A 294 -8.74 -18.32 -13.53
N ILE A 295 -9.76 -18.43 -12.67
CA ILE A 295 -11.18 -18.28 -13.01
C ILE A 295 -11.78 -17.34 -11.96
N VAL A 296 -12.52 -16.32 -12.37
CA VAL A 296 -13.38 -15.54 -11.47
C VAL A 296 -14.75 -16.21 -11.39
N VAL A 297 -15.23 -16.45 -10.19
CA VAL A 297 -16.56 -16.97 -9.91
C VAL A 297 -17.39 -15.88 -9.23
N SER A 298 -18.56 -15.56 -9.77
CA SER A 298 -19.58 -14.78 -9.05
C SER A 298 -20.59 -15.72 -8.42
N ASN A 299 -20.89 -15.53 -7.13
CA ASN A 299 -21.99 -16.22 -6.47
C ASN A 299 -23.36 -15.50 -6.67
N GLU A 300 -24.41 -16.04 -6.05
CA GLU A 300 -25.78 -15.49 -6.01
C GLU A 300 -25.84 -14.03 -5.51
N ARG A 301 -24.96 -13.64 -4.60
CA ARG A 301 -24.91 -12.30 -4.01
C ARG A 301 -24.24 -11.29 -4.94
N GLY A 302 -23.36 -11.75 -5.83
CA GLY A 302 -22.48 -10.90 -6.64
C GLY A 302 -21.10 -10.70 -6.01
N GLU A 303 -20.73 -11.53 -5.02
CA GLU A 303 -19.40 -11.59 -4.44
C GLU A 303 -18.49 -12.41 -5.38
N TYR A 304 -17.26 -11.94 -5.61
CA TYR A 304 -16.30 -12.58 -6.53
C TYR A 304 -15.24 -13.38 -5.78
N GLN A 305 -14.90 -14.57 -6.30
CA GLN A 305 -13.82 -15.42 -5.80
C GLN A 305 -12.95 -15.93 -6.96
N GLU A 306 -11.63 -15.95 -6.78
CA GLU A 306 -10.70 -16.61 -7.68
C GLU A 306 -10.58 -18.10 -7.34
N ILE A 307 -10.75 -18.97 -8.34
CA ILE A 307 -10.41 -20.40 -8.27
C ILE A 307 -9.44 -20.75 -9.41
N TYR A 308 -8.83 -21.94 -9.35
CA TYR A 308 -7.85 -22.38 -10.34
C TYR A 308 -8.15 -23.76 -10.91
N GLU A 309 -7.98 -23.92 -12.21
CA GLU A 309 -8.05 -25.20 -12.92
C GLU A 309 -6.75 -25.46 -13.72
N PRO A 310 -6.39 -26.71 -14.05
CA PRO A 310 -5.29 -26.98 -14.98
C PRO A 310 -5.49 -26.24 -16.31
N VAL A 311 -4.43 -25.65 -16.88
CA VAL A 311 -4.54 -24.90 -18.14
C VAL A 311 -5.16 -25.78 -19.23
N ASN A 312 -6.32 -25.34 -19.74
CA ASN A 312 -7.07 -25.97 -20.81
C ASN A 312 -7.49 -24.99 -21.92
N ASP A 313 -7.35 -23.69 -21.69
CA ASP A 313 -7.73 -22.66 -22.65
C ASP A 313 -6.75 -22.60 -23.85
N PRO A 314 -7.24 -22.65 -25.11
CA PRO A 314 -6.38 -22.64 -26.29
C PRO A 314 -5.48 -21.40 -26.43
N LEU A 315 -5.93 -20.23 -25.97
CA LEU A 315 -5.19 -18.97 -26.11
C LEU A 315 -4.07 -18.88 -25.05
N ILE A 316 -4.34 -19.28 -23.81
CA ILE A 316 -3.32 -19.44 -22.75
C ILE A 316 -2.27 -20.48 -23.18
N MET A 317 -2.69 -21.65 -23.67
CA MET A 317 -1.76 -22.68 -24.17
C MET A 317 -0.90 -22.17 -25.34
N ARG A 318 -1.48 -21.41 -26.27
CA ARG A 318 -0.77 -20.82 -27.41
C ARG A 318 0.22 -19.73 -26.97
N TYR A 319 -0.18 -18.86 -26.05
CA TYR A 319 0.71 -17.84 -25.45
C TYR A 319 1.91 -18.49 -24.78
N LEU A 320 1.70 -19.51 -23.95
CA LEU A 320 2.78 -20.25 -23.29
C LEU A 320 3.68 -20.98 -24.30
N SER A 321 3.12 -21.56 -25.37
CA SER A 321 3.87 -22.21 -26.45
C SER A 321 4.74 -21.23 -27.25
N LEU A 322 4.27 -20.00 -27.49
CA LEU A 322 5.05 -18.93 -28.10
C LEU A 322 6.14 -18.44 -27.15
N ARG A 323 5.79 -18.12 -25.90
CA ARG A 323 6.72 -17.68 -24.85
C ARG A 323 7.87 -18.68 -24.62
N ASN A 324 7.60 -19.97 -24.67
CA ASN A 324 8.63 -21.02 -24.52
C ASN A 324 9.66 -21.06 -25.66
N LYS A 325 9.40 -20.42 -26.80
CA LYS A 325 10.35 -20.25 -27.92
C LYS A 325 11.23 -19.00 -27.77
N THR A 326 10.94 -18.15 -26.79
CA THR A 326 11.70 -16.92 -26.49
C THR A 326 12.79 -17.18 -25.44
N MET A 327 13.67 -16.20 -25.24
CA MET A 327 14.67 -16.27 -24.17
C MET A 327 14.06 -16.04 -22.76
N TYR A 328 12.85 -15.48 -22.66
CA TYR A 328 12.19 -15.18 -21.38
C TYR A 328 12.00 -16.41 -20.49
N LYS A 329 12.17 -16.25 -19.18
CA LYS A 329 11.99 -17.30 -18.15
C LYS A 329 11.25 -16.69 -16.96
N THR A 330 9.97 -17.08 -16.78
CA THR A 330 9.06 -16.51 -15.77
C THR A 330 9.70 -16.46 -14.37
N PRO A 331 9.70 -15.28 -13.70
CA PRO A 331 10.16 -15.15 -12.32
C PRO A 331 9.51 -16.13 -11.34
N ALA A 332 8.27 -16.57 -11.60
CA ALA A 332 7.55 -17.55 -10.78
C ALA A 332 8.31 -18.87 -10.59
N LEU A 333 9.13 -19.27 -11.57
CA LEU A 333 9.84 -20.55 -11.58
C LEU A 333 11.35 -20.45 -11.30
N GLN A 334 11.94 -19.26 -11.21
CA GLN A 334 13.41 -19.10 -11.16
C GLN A 334 14.09 -19.72 -9.91
N LYS A 335 13.49 -19.60 -8.71
CA LYS A 335 14.11 -20.01 -7.43
C LYS A 335 13.93 -21.52 -7.14
N ARG A 336 14.47 -22.40 -8.00
CA ARG A 336 14.29 -23.87 -7.95
C ARG A 336 14.62 -24.53 -6.60
N ILE A 337 15.74 -24.15 -5.96
CA ILE A 337 16.14 -24.72 -4.66
C ILE A 337 15.15 -24.32 -3.56
N LEU A 338 14.74 -23.04 -3.54
CA LEU A 338 13.76 -22.52 -2.58
C LEU A 338 12.38 -23.19 -2.73
N ARG A 339 11.96 -23.48 -3.98
CA ARG A 339 10.77 -24.29 -4.31
C ARG A 339 10.85 -25.69 -3.68
N LEU A 340 11.95 -26.41 -3.90
CA LEU A 340 12.14 -27.77 -3.37
C LEU A 340 12.20 -27.85 -1.84
N LEU A 341 12.74 -26.81 -1.18
CA LEU A 341 12.74 -26.72 0.29
C LEU A 341 11.37 -26.33 0.86
N ARG A 342 10.65 -25.41 0.20
CA ARG A 342 9.31 -24.96 0.60
C ARG A 342 8.28 -26.08 0.63
N ASN A 343 8.37 -27.06 -0.27
CA ASN A 343 7.49 -28.24 -0.29
C ASN A 343 7.69 -29.18 0.93
N LYS A 344 8.65 -28.91 1.82
CA LYS A 344 8.84 -29.63 3.10
C LYS A 344 8.29 -28.89 4.33
N LEU A 345 7.76 -27.68 4.16
CA LEU A 345 7.15 -26.91 5.25
C LEU A 345 5.65 -27.26 5.36
N PRO A 346 5.13 -27.52 6.56
CA PRO A 346 3.69 -27.69 6.76
C PRO A 346 2.95 -26.39 6.40
N LEU A 347 1.74 -26.52 5.85
CA LEU A 347 0.86 -25.40 5.43
C LEU A 347 1.45 -24.47 4.35
N ALA A 348 2.52 -24.87 3.65
CA ALA A 348 3.05 -24.11 2.51
C ALA A 348 2.01 -24.00 1.36
N PRO A 349 1.77 -22.81 0.78
CA PRO A 349 0.86 -22.68 -0.36
C PRO A 349 1.36 -23.46 -1.59
N ASN A 350 0.49 -24.28 -2.20
CA ASN A 350 0.81 -25.20 -3.30
C ASN A 350 1.13 -24.54 -4.66
N LEU A 351 0.77 -23.26 -4.83
CA LEU A 351 0.91 -22.51 -6.08
C LEU A 351 1.86 -21.30 -5.91
N THR A 352 2.62 -20.97 -6.95
CA THR A 352 3.46 -19.76 -7.05
C THR A 352 2.66 -18.47 -6.81
N GLN A 353 3.32 -17.30 -6.77
CA GLN A 353 2.61 -16.04 -7.01
C GLN A 353 1.94 -16.05 -8.40
N PRO A 354 0.84 -15.30 -8.61
CA PRO A 354 0.23 -15.14 -9.92
C PRO A 354 1.16 -14.43 -10.91
N GLU A 355 1.04 -14.82 -12.17
CA GLU A 355 1.63 -14.16 -13.33
C GLU A 355 0.49 -13.82 -14.28
N PHE A 356 0.32 -12.53 -14.57
CA PHE A 356 -0.67 -12.07 -15.54
C PHE A 356 -0.06 -12.16 -16.93
N ILE A 357 -0.80 -12.67 -17.90
CA ILE A 357 -0.32 -12.88 -19.28
C ILE A 357 -1.22 -12.15 -20.30
N PRO A 358 -0.66 -11.34 -21.21
CA PRO A 358 -1.41 -10.49 -22.13
C PRO A 358 -2.03 -11.29 -23.28
N THR A 359 -3.11 -12.03 -23.00
CA THR A 359 -3.79 -12.90 -23.97
C THR A 359 -4.62 -12.11 -24.98
N LYS A 360 -5.28 -11.01 -24.59
CA LYS A 360 -5.93 -10.09 -25.55
C LYS A 360 -4.92 -9.41 -26.48
N LEU A 361 -3.72 -9.08 -26.00
CA LEU A 361 -2.65 -8.59 -26.87
C LEU A 361 -2.27 -9.61 -27.94
N LEU A 362 -2.16 -10.89 -27.59
CA LEU A 362 -1.86 -11.93 -28.56
C LEU A 362 -2.94 -12.04 -29.67
N LEU A 363 -4.22 -11.85 -29.33
CA LEU A 363 -5.31 -11.76 -30.32
C LEU A 363 -5.16 -10.52 -31.22
N PHE A 364 -4.80 -9.35 -30.67
CA PHE A 364 -4.53 -8.16 -31.47
C PHE A 364 -3.34 -8.36 -32.43
N LEU A 365 -2.31 -9.11 -32.03
CA LEU A 365 -1.21 -9.47 -32.93
C LEU A 365 -1.64 -10.44 -34.05
N ASP A 366 -2.62 -11.30 -33.81
CA ASP A 366 -3.22 -12.12 -34.88
C ASP A 366 -4.02 -11.26 -35.87
N ILE A 367 -4.82 -10.31 -35.38
CA ILE A 367 -5.57 -9.35 -36.22
C ILE A 367 -4.62 -8.51 -37.08
N LEU A 368 -3.54 -8.00 -36.50
CA LEU A 368 -2.49 -7.28 -37.24
C LEU A 368 -1.75 -8.15 -38.28
N LYS A 369 -1.69 -9.46 -38.06
CA LYS A 369 -1.07 -10.42 -38.98
C LYS A 369 -1.99 -10.77 -40.15
N GLU A 370 -3.26 -11.04 -39.85
CA GLU A 370 -4.25 -11.55 -40.80
C GLU A 370 -4.83 -10.42 -41.66
N TYR A 371 -5.24 -9.32 -41.02
CA TYR A 371 -5.94 -8.21 -41.69
C TYR A 371 -5.04 -7.03 -42.03
N PHE A 372 -3.85 -6.90 -41.45
CA PHE A 372 -2.94 -5.77 -41.73
C PHE A 372 -1.50 -6.22 -42.06
N PRO A 373 -1.24 -7.23 -42.91
CA PRO A 373 0.08 -7.88 -43.03
C PRO A 373 1.26 -6.92 -43.33
N LYS A 374 1.00 -5.79 -43.99
CA LYS A 374 2.00 -4.77 -44.35
C LYS A 374 2.12 -3.61 -43.34
N HIS A 375 1.51 -3.71 -42.16
CA HIS A 375 1.56 -2.68 -41.13
C HIS A 375 2.97 -2.39 -40.59
N ARG A 376 3.17 -1.14 -40.19
CA ARG A 376 4.27 -0.69 -39.31
C ARG A 376 3.68 -0.26 -37.97
N LEU A 377 3.87 -1.12 -36.97
CA LEU A 377 3.35 -0.92 -35.62
C LEU A 377 4.17 0.13 -34.86
N VAL A 378 3.49 1.05 -34.18
CA VAL A 378 4.09 2.07 -33.31
C VAL A 378 3.28 2.11 -32.02
N ILE A 379 3.95 1.84 -30.89
CA ILE A 379 3.30 1.75 -29.58
C ILE A 379 4.02 2.65 -28.59
N SER A 380 3.26 3.26 -27.68
CA SER A 380 3.77 3.95 -26.49
C SER A 380 2.93 3.54 -25.30
N ASP A 381 3.53 2.93 -24.28
CA ASP A 381 2.78 2.39 -23.13
C ASP A 381 3.67 2.22 -21.89
N PHE A 382 3.09 1.92 -20.73
CA PHE A 382 3.82 1.85 -19.45
C PHE A 382 4.59 0.53 -19.30
N TYR A 383 5.93 0.58 -19.24
CA TYR A 383 6.76 -0.62 -19.04
C TYR A 383 6.82 -1.12 -17.58
N LYS A 384 6.45 -0.27 -16.62
CA LYS A 384 6.33 -0.53 -15.19
C LYS A 384 5.27 0.40 -14.62
N LEU A 385 4.47 -0.08 -13.68
CA LEU A 385 3.57 0.72 -12.86
C LEU A 385 4.04 0.71 -11.38
N PRO A 386 3.85 1.80 -10.62
CA PRO A 386 3.85 1.73 -9.17
C PRO A 386 2.57 1.03 -8.68
N ASP A 387 2.51 0.61 -7.42
CA ASP A 387 1.28 0.26 -6.70
C ASP A 387 0.37 -0.80 -7.36
N SER A 388 0.95 -1.70 -8.17
CA SER A 388 0.26 -2.83 -8.75
C SER A 388 -0.12 -3.88 -7.71
N ILE A 389 -1.22 -4.61 -7.97
CA ILE A 389 -1.64 -5.73 -7.10
C ILE A 389 -0.62 -6.87 -7.13
N GLN A 390 -0.69 -7.77 -6.14
CA GLN A 390 0.31 -8.83 -6.00
C GLN A 390 0.36 -9.77 -7.22
N GLY A 391 1.44 -9.70 -8.01
CA GLY A 391 1.74 -10.64 -9.08
C GLY A 391 2.97 -10.27 -9.92
N ILE A 392 3.20 -11.04 -10.99
CA ILE A 392 4.14 -10.71 -12.08
C ILE A 392 3.33 -10.08 -13.21
N ASP A 393 3.85 -8.99 -13.78
CA ASP A 393 3.20 -8.18 -14.84
C ASP A 393 1.75 -7.81 -14.48
N ALA A 394 1.50 -7.58 -13.19
CA ALA A 394 0.18 -7.39 -12.58
C ALA A 394 -0.36 -5.96 -12.73
N PRO A 395 -1.70 -5.78 -12.75
CA PRO A 395 -2.31 -4.48 -13.00
C PRO A 395 -2.27 -3.56 -11.78
N VAL A 396 -2.35 -2.26 -12.03
CA VAL A 396 -2.94 -1.32 -11.06
C VAL A 396 -4.45 -1.38 -11.22
N VAL A 397 -5.15 -1.35 -10.09
CA VAL A 397 -6.61 -1.31 -10.01
C VAL A 397 -6.98 -0.12 -9.15
N GLN A 398 -7.76 0.82 -9.69
CA GLN A 398 -8.04 2.09 -9.01
C GLN A 398 -9.41 2.67 -9.38
N THR A 399 -9.92 3.57 -8.54
CA THR A 399 -11.05 4.45 -8.89
C THR A 399 -10.80 5.86 -8.36
N ARG A 400 -11.47 6.87 -8.92
CA ARG A 400 -11.40 8.26 -8.42
C ARG A 400 -12.64 8.59 -7.61
N TYR A 401 -12.46 8.98 -6.36
CA TYR A 401 -13.51 9.36 -5.43
C TYR A 401 -13.11 10.63 -4.69
N GLN A 402 -14.00 11.65 -4.69
CA GLN A 402 -13.74 12.97 -4.10
C GLN A 402 -12.33 13.53 -4.42
N HIS A 403 -12.05 13.64 -5.73
CA HIS A 403 -10.77 14.15 -6.28
C HIS A 403 -9.51 13.33 -5.92
N THR A 404 -9.66 12.21 -5.20
CA THR A 404 -8.59 11.33 -4.73
C THR A 404 -8.58 10.02 -5.53
N MET A 405 -7.40 9.52 -5.86
CA MET A 405 -7.24 8.19 -6.45
C MET A 405 -7.19 7.14 -5.34
N ILE A 406 -8.09 6.15 -5.39
CA ILE A 406 -8.16 5.05 -4.42
C ILE A 406 -7.66 3.76 -5.11
N PRO A 407 -6.48 3.24 -4.76
CA PRO A 407 -6.01 1.95 -5.25
C PRO A 407 -6.76 0.79 -4.57
N CYS A 408 -6.80 -0.37 -5.23
CA CYS A 408 -7.43 -1.59 -4.74
C CYS A 408 -6.45 -2.76 -4.76
N SER A 409 -6.56 -3.66 -3.77
CA SER A 409 -5.65 -4.80 -3.58
C SER A 409 -5.94 -6.02 -4.46
N THR A 410 -6.97 -5.96 -5.30
CA THR A 410 -7.43 -7.06 -6.16
C THR A 410 -8.03 -6.49 -7.45
N TYR A 411 -8.03 -7.29 -8.52
CA TYR A 411 -8.76 -7.00 -9.76
C TYR A 411 -10.23 -7.47 -9.71
N MET A 412 -10.62 -8.25 -8.69
CA MET A 412 -11.99 -8.77 -8.50
C MET A 412 -12.93 -7.73 -7.88
N VAL A 413 -12.96 -6.54 -8.48
CA VAL A 413 -13.75 -5.38 -8.06
C VAL A 413 -15.09 -5.35 -8.79
N HIS A 414 -16.02 -4.45 -8.40
CA HIS A 414 -17.31 -4.36 -9.10
C HIS A 414 -17.12 -3.89 -10.55
N PRO A 415 -17.57 -4.66 -11.57
CA PRO A 415 -17.49 -4.26 -12.97
C PRO A 415 -18.08 -2.85 -13.19
N GLY A 416 -17.36 -2.01 -13.95
CA GLY A 416 -17.82 -0.67 -14.30
C GLY A 416 -17.39 0.50 -13.43
N TRP A 417 -16.77 0.24 -12.27
CA TRP A 417 -16.44 1.28 -11.28
C TRP A 417 -14.95 1.57 -11.11
N PHE A 418 -14.10 0.74 -11.72
CA PHE A 418 -12.66 0.74 -11.51
C PHE A 418 -11.94 0.64 -12.85
N ASP A 419 -10.88 1.43 -12.94
CA ASP A 419 -9.84 1.34 -13.95
C ASP A 419 -8.92 0.15 -13.61
N ILE A 420 -8.53 -0.61 -14.64
CA ILE A 420 -7.65 -1.78 -14.56
C ILE A 420 -6.68 -1.68 -15.73
N PHE A 421 -5.39 -1.49 -15.42
CA PHE A 421 -4.37 -1.24 -16.44
C PHE A 421 -3.02 -1.87 -16.06
N PHE A 422 -2.31 -2.38 -17.06
CA PHE A 422 -1.20 -3.35 -16.92
C PHE A 422 0.15 -2.79 -17.40
N PRO A 423 1.28 -3.20 -16.79
CA PRO A 423 2.60 -2.90 -17.32
C PRO A 423 2.92 -3.76 -18.55
N THR A 424 3.22 -3.12 -19.69
CA THR A 424 3.60 -3.82 -20.93
C THR A 424 5.05 -4.29 -20.87
N ASN A 425 5.24 -5.61 -20.86
CA ASN A 425 6.55 -6.26 -20.96
C ASN A 425 7.09 -6.21 -22.41
N PHE A 426 7.59 -5.04 -22.82
CA PHE A 426 7.97 -4.73 -24.20
C PHE A 426 8.99 -5.68 -24.83
N GLU A 427 9.95 -6.20 -24.06
CA GLU A 427 10.96 -7.13 -24.58
C GLU A 427 10.36 -8.50 -24.92
N LEU A 428 9.47 -9.03 -24.06
CA LEU A 428 8.73 -10.25 -24.35
C LEU A 428 7.68 -10.02 -25.46
N MET A 429 7.05 -8.85 -25.48
CA MET A 429 6.12 -8.46 -26.56
C MET A 429 6.84 -8.45 -27.91
N LYS A 430 8.04 -7.85 -28.00
CA LYS A 430 8.87 -7.81 -29.21
C LYS A 430 9.18 -9.22 -29.73
N ASP A 431 9.62 -10.12 -28.86
CA ASP A 431 9.91 -11.52 -29.22
C ASP A 431 8.64 -12.26 -29.71
N ILE A 432 7.48 -12.06 -29.05
CA ILE A 432 6.20 -12.68 -29.47
C ILE A 432 5.68 -12.06 -30.78
N TYR A 433 5.77 -10.74 -30.96
CA TYR A 433 5.42 -10.04 -32.20
C TYR A 433 6.25 -10.54 -33.37
N GLN A 434 7.55 -10.79 -33.17
CA GLN A 434 8.39 -11.39 -34.19
C GLN A 434 7.92 -12.81 -34.54
N LEU A 435 7.61 -13.65 -33.56
CA LEU A 435 7.11 -15.02 -33.77
C LEU A 435 5.73 -15.08 -34.46
N VAL A 436 4.86 -14.09 -34.22
CA VAL A 436 3.51 -14.02 -34.81
C VAL A 436 3.53 -13.34 -36.18
N CYS A 437 4.06 -12.12 -36.27
CA CYS A 437 3.90 -11.22 -37.41
C CYS A 437 5.12 -11.09 -38.33
N ARG A 438 6.35 -11.34 -37.84
CA ARG A 438 7.62 -11.07 -38.54
C ARG A 438 8.58 -12.26 -38.49
N SER A 439 8.12 -13.40 -39.00
CA SER A 439 8.85 -14.68 -38.93
C SER A 439 10.13 -14.76 -39.79
N GLY A 440 10.46 -13.72 -40.55
CA GLY A 440 11.67 -13.62 -41.35
C GLY A 440 12.87 -13.04 -40.59
N ARG A 441 14.03 -13.72 -40.64
CA ARG A 441 15.25 -13.32 -39.90
C ARG A 441 15.84 -11.95 -40.31
N ALA A 442 15.48 -11.42 -41.48
CA ALA A 442 15.88 -10.09 -41.94
C ALA A 442 14.89 -8.96 -41.52
N GLU A 443 13.80 -9.30 -40.85
CA GLU A 443 12.85 -8.33 -40.29
C GLU A 443 13.09 -8.05 -38.80
N SER A 444 13.71 -8.99 -38.07
CA SER A 444 13.95 -8.89 -36.62
C SER A 444 14.80 -7.67 -36.23
N GLU A 445 15.82 -7.35 -37.03
CA GLU A 445 16.73 -6.21 -36.79
C GLU A 445 16.05 -4.83 -36.93
N LYS A 446 14.78 -4.80 -37.41
CA LYS A 446 14.03 -3.56 -37.63
C LYS A 446 13.11 -3.20 -36.45
N ILE A 447 12.80 -4.15 -35.56
CA ILE A 447 11.93 -3.93 -34.41
C ILE A 447 12.76 -3.31 -33.28
N LYS A 448 12.28 -2.20 -32.70
CA LYS A 448 13.03 -1.41 -31.70
C LYS A 448 12.14 -1.11 -30.48
N VAL A 449 12.58 -1.56 -29.31
CA VAL A 449 12.08 -1.06 -28.02
C VAL A 449 12.95 0.13 -27.62
N LEU A 450 12.34 1.23 -27.16
CA LEU A 450 12.99 2.47 -26.78
C LEU A 450 12.27 3.06 -25.56
N GLN A 451 12.99 3.76 -24.69
CA GLN A 451 12.31 4.61 -23.69
C GLN A 451 11.73 5.85 -24.37
N GLN A 452 10.57 6.33 -23.91
CA GLN A 452 9.93 7.59 -24.37
C GLN A 452 10.93 8.76 -24.42
N LYS A 453 11.78 8.89 -23.41
CA LYS A 453 12.87 9.89 -23.32
C LYS A 453 13.87 9.82 -24.48
N GLU A 454 14.16 8.64 -25.02
CA GLU A 454 15.04 8.48 -26.17
C GLU A 454 14.35 8.78 -27.50
N PHE A 455 13.08 8.38 -27.64
CA PHE A 455 12.27 8.69 -28.81
C PHE A 455 12.08 10.21 -28.95
N LEU A 456 11.68 10.88 -27.87
CA LEU A 456 11.50 12.33 -27.84
C LEU A 456 12.81 13.08 -28.09
N LYS A 457 13.94 12.62 -27.55
CA LYS A 457 15.27 13.20 -27.87
C LYS A 457 15.67 13.11 -29.35
N ARG A 458 15.06 12.21 -30.15
CA ARG A 458 15.34 12.07 -31.59
C ARG A 458 14.40 12.88 -32.47
N TYR A 459 13.16 13.12 -32.02
CA TYR A 459 12.11 13.69 -32.88
C TYR A 459 11.42 14.94 -32.31
N ALA A 460 11.27 15.09 -30.99
CA ALA A 460 10.54 16.23 -30.42
C ALA A 460 11.35 17.54 -30.50
N ASP A 461 10.67 18.69 -30.54
CA ASP A 461 11.32 19.98 -30.28
C ASP A 461 11.33 20.25 -28.78
N LEU A 462 12.43 19.89 -28.15
CA LEU A 462 12.61 19.99 -26.70
C LEU A 462 12.71 21.43 -26.20
N THR A 463 12.98 22.41 -27.08
CA THR A 463 13.04 23.83 -26.69
C THR A 463 11.66 24.39 -26.35
N LYS A 464 10.59 23.77 -26.86
CA LYS A 464 9.19 24.20 -26.68
C LYS A 464 8.52 23.64 -25.43
N THR A 465 9.19 22.69 -24.79
CA THR A 465 8.74 22.03 -23.55
C THR A 465 9.79 22.17 -22.44
N GLN A 466 10.67 23.17 -22.55
CA GLN A 466 11.70 23.48 -21.56
C GLN A 466 11.23 24.62 -20.64
N THR A 467 11.44 24.44 -19.34
CA THR A 467 11.17 25.41 -18.27
C THR A 467 12.36 26.35 -18.05
N LYS A 468 12.17 27.44 -17.31
CA LYS A 468 13.21 28.44 -17.00
C LYS A 468 14.43 27.85 -16.26
N SER A 469 14.28 26.76 -15.52
CA SER A 469 15.37 26.01 -14.88
C SER A 469 16.26 25.22 -15.87
N GLY A 470 15.82 25.11 -17.12
CA GLY A 470 16.43 24.24 -18.14
C GLY A 470 15.91 22.80 -18.12
N GLU A 471 15.03 22.44 -17.18
CA GLU A 471 14.38 21.13 -17.16
C GLU A 471 13.28 21.03 -18.23
N ASN A 472 12.98 19.81 -18.68
CA ASN A 472 11.93 19.53 -19.68
C ASN A 472 10.96 18.46 -19.15
N PRO A 473 9.72 18.82 -18.75
CA PRO A 473 8.75 17.87 -18.18
C PRO A 473 8.37 16.72 -19.12
N MET A 474 8.36 16.95 -20.44
CA MET A 474 8.02 15.94 -21.45
C MET A 474 9.08 14.82 -21.57
N LEU A 475 10.32 15.06 -21.12
CA LEU A 475 11.39 14.05 -21.03
C LEU A 475 11.40 13.24 -19.72
N ILE A 476 10.48 13.52 -18.79
CA ILE A 476 10.33 12.76 -17.55
C ILE A 476 9.50 11.50 -17.85
N THR A 477 10.03 10.32 -17.51
CA THR A 477 9.34 9.04 -17.67
C THR A 477 8.30 8.86 -16.56
N LYS A 478 7.16 9.56 -16.74
CA LYS A 478 6.10 9.87 -15.75
C LYS A 478 6.61 10.69 -14.54
N PRO A 479 5.82 11.66 -14.04
CA PRO A 479 6.10 12.28 -12.75
C PRO A 479 6.15 11.24 -11.62
N LYS A 480 6.77 11.62 -10.50
CA LYS A 480 6.29 11.11 -9.21
C LYS A 480 4.80 11.46 -9.14
N LEU A 481 3.93 10.47 -8.93
CA LEU A 481 2.53 10.74 -8.61
C LEU A 481 2.50 11.37 -7.22
N THR A 482 2.55 12.71 -7.20
CA THR A 482 2.26 13.50 -6.01
C THR A 482 0.80 13.26 -5.67
N THR A 483 0.57 12.40 -4.69
CA THR A 483 -0.60 12.53 -3.81
C THR A 483 -0.70 14.00 -3.41
N ILE A 484 -1.92 14.55 -3.48
CA ILE A 484 -2.18 15.97 -3.25
C ILE A 484 -1.51 16.37 -1.92
N PRO A 485 -0.72 17.46 -1.88
CA PRO A 485 -0.10 17.90 -0.64
C PRO A 485 -1.19 18.39 0.31
N ILE A 486 -1.69 17.48 1.15
CA ILE A 486 -2.49 17.83 2.32
C ILE A 486 -1.66 18.83 3.11
N THR A 487 -2.24 19.98 3.45
CA THR A 487 -1.65 21.01 4.31
C THR A 487 -1.61 20.55 5.78
N VAL A 488 -0.99 19.40 6.03
CA VAL A 488 -0.35 19.11 7.31
C VAL A 488 0.85 20.04 7.42
N SER A 489 1.04 20.64 8.59
CA SER A 489 2.19 21.47 8.91
C SER A 489 3.50 20.72 8.61
N LEU A 490 4.28 21.23 7.64
CA LEU A 490 5.61 20.70 7.34
C LEU A 490 6.48 20.80 8.61
N PRO A 491 7.10 19.70 9.09
CA PRO A 491 8.10 19.80 10.14
C PRO A 491 9.27 20.69 9.63
N PRO A 492 9.94 21.45 10.50
CA PRO A 492 10.89 22.49 10.08
C PRO A 492 11.99 21.99 9.13
N SER A 493 12.40 22.86 8.21
CA SER A 493 13.36 22.59 7.13
C SER A 493 14.79 22.35 7.63
N ASN A 494 15.00 21.19 8.26
CA ASN A 494 16.28 20.63 8.71
C ASN A 494 16.68 19.39 7.88
N PHE A 495 16.23 19.33 6.62
CA PHE A 495 16.69 18.30 5.70
C PHE A 495 18.18 18.53 5.39
N SER A 496 19.02 17.51 5.54
CA SER A 496 20.42 17.63 5.15
C SER A 496 20.57 17.29 3.67
N GLU A 497 21.24 18.16 2.92
CA GLU A 497 21.61 17.91 1.53
C GLU A 497 22.66 16.78 1.38
N ASN A 498 23.11 16.15 2.48
CA ASN A 498 24.11 15.10 2.49
C ASN A 498 23.55 13.76 1.95
N PRO A 499 23.93 13.32 0.73
CA PRO A 499 23.40 12.07 0.16
C PRO A 499 23.89 10.81 0.90
N LYS A 500 24.93 10.93 1.75
CA LYS A 500 25.48 9.84 2.56
C LYS A 500 24.80 9.68 3.91
N GLU A 501 23.81 10.52 4.26
CA GLU A 501 23.09 10.39 5.53
C GLU A 501 22.31 9.06 5.56
N LYS A 502 22.47 8.31 6.65
CA LYS A 502 21.85 7.01 6.89
C LYS A 502 20.86 7.10 8.06
N PHE A 503 19.73 6.45 7.89
CA PHE A 503 18.55 6.57 8.75
C PHE A 503 18.20 5.25 9.46
N LEU A 504 17.51 5.37 10.60
CA LEU A 504 16.89 4.30 11.36
C LEU A 504 15.46 4.70 11.75
N THR A 505 14.49 3.79 11.68
CA THR A 505 13.13 3.99 12.22
C THR A 505 12.56 2.68 12.79
N TYR A 506 11.46 2.76 13.52
CA TYR A 506 10.73 1.64 14.12
C TYR A 506 9.23 1.89 14.08
N LEU A 507 8.42 0.86 14.37
CA LEU A 507 6.96 0.99 14.51
C LEU A 507 6.57 1.22 15.98
N PRO A 508 5.74 2.23 16.29
CA PRO A 508 5.18 2.40 17.63
C PRO A 508 4.16 1.30 17.92
N HIS A 509 4.12 0.82 19.17
CA HIS A 509 3.28 -0.31 19.61
C HIS A 509 2.87 -0.12 21.06
N ASN A 510 1.63 -0.51 21.38
CA ASN A 510 1.10 -0.53 22.74
C ASN A 510 1.08 0.86 23.43
N GLY A 511 0.76 0.90 24.72
CA GLY A 511 0.66 2.15 25.48
C GLY A 511 2.00 2.88 25.67
N PHE A 512 1.91 4.19 25.90
CA PHE A 512 3.00 5.18 26.00
C PHE A 512 4.34 4.68 26.57
N ASN A 513 4.36 3.98 27.70
CA ASN A 513 5.62 3.56 28.33
C ASN A 513 6.37 2.49 27.50
N ASN A 514 5.65 1.61 26.81
CA ASN A 514 6.26 0.66 25.88
C ASN A 514 6.83 1.38 24.64
N GLN A 515 6.18 2.48 24.22
CA GLN A 515 6.69 3.35 23.16
C GLN A 515 7.94 4.13 23.63
N ARG A 516 8.01 4.54 24.92
CA ARG A 516 9.21 5.14 25.52
C ARG A 516 10.37 4.15 25.54
N ASP A 517 10.15 2.91 25.98
CA ASP A 517 11.17 1.85 25.93
C ASP A 517 11.68 1.64 24.50
N ALA A 518 10.76 1.63 23.51
CA ALA A 518 11.10 1.55 22.09
C ALA A 518 11.92 2.75 21.60
N LEU A 519 11.62 3.98 22.05
CA LEU A 519 12.43 5.16 21.74
C LEU A 519 13.84 5.04 22.32
N ILE A 520 13.99 4.64 23.60
CA ILE A 520 15.30 4.48 24.25
C ILE A 520 16.13 3.43 23.49
N ASN A 521 15.53 2.31 23.12
CA ASN A 521 16.18 1.28 22.31
C ASN A 521 16.54 1.81 20.90
N ALA A 522 15.68 2.61 20.27
CA ALA A 522 15.96 3.22 18.98
C ALA A 522 17.09 4.26 19.02
N ILE A 523 17.19 5.06 20.09
CA ILE A 523 18.32 5.98 20.34
C ILE A 523 19.61 5.18 20.47
N MET A 524 19.62 4.08 21.24
CA MET A 524 20.80 3.22 21.39
C MET A 524 21.26 2.61 20.05
N LEU A 525 20.35 2.04 19.25
CA LEU A 525 20.73 1.49 17.94
C LEU A 525 21.21 2.59 16.99
N SER A 526 20.59 3.78 17.03
CA SER A 526 20.99 4.92 16.18
C SER A 526 22.38 5.45 16.56
N TYR A 527 22.70 5.51 17.85
CA TYR A 527 24.03 5.84 18.35
C TYR A 527 25.08 4.81 17.91
N ILE A 528 24.86 3.52 18.22
CA ILE A 528 25.85 2.46 17.93
C ILE A 528 26.06 2.27 16.41
N THR A 529 25.02 2.48 15.59
CA THR A 529 25.13 2.38 14.11
C THR A 529 25.50 3.68 13.42
N ASN A 530 25.66 4.79 14.15
CA ASN A 530 25.86 6.15 13.63
C ASN A 530 24.83 6.53 12.53
N ARG A 531 23.55 6.48 12.91
CA ARG A 531 22.40 6.79 12.04
C ARG A 531 21.51 7.87 12.64
N THR A 532 20.86 8.63 11.77
CA THR A 532 19.83 9.60 12.14
C THR A 532 18.52 8.88 12.44
N LEU A 533 17.97 9.13 13.62
CA LEU A 533 16.72 8.51 14.07
C LEU A 533 15.51 9.26 13.50
N LEU A 534 14.71 8.56 12.70
CA LEU A 534 13.40 9.01 12.25
C LEU A 534 12.36 8.50 13.27
N MET A 535 11.99 9.39 14.19
CA MET A 535 11.10 9.09 15.32
C MET A 535 9.65 8.97 14.85
N PRO A 536 8.96 7.83 15.07
CA PRO A 536 7.50 7.78 14.98
C PRO A 536 6.89 8.61 16.12
N PRO A 537 5.72 9.24 15.90
CA PRO A 537 5.01 9.97 16.94
C PRO A 537 4.48 9.05 18.04
N ILE A 538 4.16 9.64 19.20
CA ILE A 538 3.52 8.96 20.33
C ILE A 538 2.05 8.70 19.99
N LEU A 539 1.58 7.46 20.08
CA LEU A 539 0.16 7.10 19.89
C LEU A 539 -0.63 7.22 21.19
N ILE A 540 -1.82 7.84 21.12
CA ILE A 540 -2.68 8.18 22.26
C ILE A 540 -4.13 7.74 22.03
N ASN A 541 -4.80 7.37 23.13
CA ASN A 541 -6.12 6.74 23.27
C ASN A 541 -6.25 5.38 22.55
N TYR A 542 -5.90 5.31 21.27
CA TYR A 542 -5.76 4.07 20.51
C TYR A 542 -4.28 3.77 20.21
N TYR A 543 -3.92 2.49 20.32
CA TYR A 543 -2.62 1.97 19.90
C TYR A 543 -2.75 0.48 19.54
N PRO A 544 -2.22 0.01 18.40
CA PRO A 544 -2.26 -1.41 18.07
C PRO A 544 -1.58 -2.29 19.11
N GLN A 545 -2.17 -3.46 19.38
CA GLN A 545 -1.63 -4.55 20.21
C GLN A 545 -0.99 -5.65 19.35
N LYS A 546 -0.43 -5.24 18.20
CA LYS A 546 0.15 -6.13 17.18
C LYS A 546 1.67 -6.10 17.30
N THR A 547 2.28 -7.27 17.35
CA THR A 547 3.68 -7.45 17.80
C THR A 547 4.64 -7.92 16.70
N THR A 548 4.11 -8.31 15.55
CA THR A 548 4.87 -8.74 14.36
C THR A 548 4.77 -7.68 13.26
N PHE A 549 5.76 -7.63 12.35
CA PHE A 549 5.98 -6.47 11.46
C PHE A 549 4.74 -6.09 10.65
N HIS A 550 4.24 -6.98 9.80
CA HIS A 550 3.13 -6.67 8.89
C HIS A 550 1.84 -6.35 9.66
N PRO A 551 1.32 -7.20 10.58
CA PRO A 551 0.09 -6.88 11.29
C PRO A 551 0.14 -5.61 12.15
N LEU A 552 1.34 -5.15 12.54
CA LEU A 552 1.52 -3.85 13.19
C LEU A 552 1.52 -2.70 12.17
N TYR A 553 2.29 -2.83 11.08
CA TYR A 553 2.31 -1.87 9.98
C TYR A 553 0.90 -1.64 9.40
N ASP A 554 0.18 -2.72 9.11
CA ASP A 554 -1.16 -2.69 8.54
C ASP A 554 -2.14 -1.97 9.49
N ALA A 555 -2.12 -2.30 10.79
CA ALA A 555 -3.01 -1.69 11.79
C ALA A 555 -2.69 -0.22 12.10
N LEU A 556 -1.44 0.22 11.92
CA LEU A 556 -1.04 1.63 12.04
C LEU A 556 -1.56 2.46 10.86
N ASN A 557 -1.44 1.92 9.64
CA ASN A 557 -1.97 2.58 8.45
C ASN A 557 -3.51 2.55 8.43
N GLU A 558 -4.16 1.45 8.85
CA GLU A 558 -5.62 1.37 9.06
C GLU A 558 -6.10 2.49 10.01
N ALA A 559 -5.44 2.69 11.14
CA ALA A 559 -5.83 3.70 12.12
C ALA A 559 -5.76 5.14 11.57
N VAL A 560 -4.72 5.45 10.79
CA VAL A 560 -4.56 6.75 10.11
C VAL A 560 -5.66 6.98 9.07
N ILE A 561 -5.90 5.99 8.21
CA ILE A 561 -6.89 6.06 7.12
C ILE A 561 -8.31 6.14 7.69
N ALA A 562 -8.64 5.28 8.65
CA ALA A 562 -9.97 5.20 9.24
C ALA A 562 -10.35 6.47 10.01
N LYS A 563 -9.42 7.04 10.80
CA LYS A 563 -9.66 8.33 11.48
C LYS A 563 -9.93 9.45 10.48
N LYS A 564 -9.09 9.56 9.44
CA LYS A 564 -9.24 10.61 8.42
C LYS A 564 -10.62 10.48 7.75
N TYR A 565 -10.94 9.28 7.25
CA TYR A 565 -12.23 9.00 6.63
C TYR A 565 -13.39 9.37 7.55
N ARG A 566 -13.37 8.93 8.81
CA ARG A 566 -14.46 9.18 9.78
C ARG A 566 -14.67 10.66 10.06
N LYS A 567 -13.59 11.42 10.26
CA LYS A 567 -13.63 12.89 10.46
C LYS A 567 -14.24 13.62 9.26
N GLU A 568 -14.07 13.10 8.05
CA GLU A 568 -14.50 13.73 6.79
C GLU A 568 -15.88 13.26 6.30
N HIS A 569 -16.33 12.05 6.67
CA HIS A 569 -17.49 11.38 6.03
C HIS A 569 -18.60 10.94 6.98
N CYS A 570 -18.36 10.80 8.30
CA CYS A 570 -19.33 10.20 9.22
C CYS A 570 -19.91 11.26 10.15
N TYR A 571 -21.22 11.50 10.05
CA TYR A 571 -21.89 12.57 10.79
C TYR A 571 -22.28 12.13 12.21
N LYS A 572 -22.38 13.09 13.15
CA LYS A 572 -22.57 12.79 14.59
C LYS A 572 -23.99 12.36 14.96
N ASP A 573 -24.96 12.49 14.06
CA ASP A 573 -26.38 12.27 14.33
C ASP A 573 -26.91 10.92 13.80
N ASP A 574 -26.05 10.06 13.23
CA ASP A 574 -26.38 8.67 12.84
C ASP A 574 -26.51 7.72 14.06
N TYR A 575 -27.43 8.08 14.96
CA TYR A 575 -27.81 7.29 16.12
C TYR A 575 -28.80 6.17 15.71
N ASN A 576 -28.24 5.01 15.39
CA ASN A 576 -28.97 3.78 15.10
C ASN A 576 -29.87 3.81 13.85
N ASP A 577 -29.43 4.51 12.79
CA ASP A 577 -29.81 4.04 11.46
C ASP A 577 -29.09 2.71 11.19
N GLY A 578 -29.84 1.61 11.24
CA GLY A 578 -29.37 0.27 10.88
C GLY A 578 -29.74 -0.13 9.44
N ASN A 579 -30.03 0.85 8.58
CA ASN A 579 -30.72 0.71 7.30
C ASN A 579 -30.06 1.49 6.14
N ASP A 580 -29.01 2.29 6.34
CA ASP A 580 -28.19 2.84 5.24
C ASP A 580 -27.40 1.70 4.57
N ALA A 581 -28.13 0.93 3.77
CA ALA A 581 -27.69 -0.30 3.13
C ALA A 581 -26.77 -0.06 1.93
N ASN A 582 -26.00 1.04 1.93
CA ASN A 582 -24.81 1.25 1.11
C ASN A 582 -23.63 0.36 1.54
N ILE A 583 -23.94 -0.91 1.84
CA ILE A 583 -23.07 -2.01 2.30
C ILE A 583 -21.99 -2.39 1.26
N PHE A 584 -22.01 -1.77 0.08
CA PHE A 584 -21.11 -2.04 -1.04
C PHE A 584 -19.93 -1.04 -1.19
N SER A 585 -19.73 -0.13 -0.22
CA SER A 585 -18.40 0.48 -0.03
C SER A 585 -17.52 -0.45 0.81
N PRO A 586 -16.43 -1.05 0.26
CA PRO A 586 -15.60 -2.00 0.99
C PRO A 586 -14.80 -1.38 2.14
N HIS A 587 -14.84 -0.05 2.30
CA HIS A 587 -14.19 0.71 3.36
C HIS A 587 -15.14 1.74 3.98
N SER A 588 -16.40 1.37 4.25
CA SER A 588 -17.27 2.19 5.10
C SER A 588 -16.76 2.17 6.54
N PHE A 589 -15.85 3.09 6.86
CA PHE A 589 -15.37 3.29 8.23
C PHE A 589 -16.42 3.94 9.14
N CYS A 590 -17.64 4.22 8.66
CA CYS A 590 -18.70 4.80 9.48
C CYS A 590 -19.38 3.82 10.45
N ASP A 591 -19.13 2.51 10.37
CA ASP A 591 -19.59 1.55 11.39
C ASP A 591 -19.01 1.91 12.76
N ASN A 592 -19.86 2.50 13.61
CA ASN A 592 -19.53 2.96 14.95
C ASN A 592 -19.20 1.81 15.92
N SER A 593 -19.58 0.56 15.61
CA SER A 593 -19.22 -0.62 16.42
C SER A 593 -17.80 -1.11 16.14
N LEU A 594 -17.30 -0.91 14.92
CA LEU A 594 -15.97 -1.37 14.49
C LEU A 594 -14.90 -0.28 14.54
N TYR A 595 -15.25 0.98 14.24
CA TYR A 595 -14.28 2.02 13.87
C TYR A 595 -14.29 3.29 14.73
N SER A 596 -15.28 3.52 15.59
CA SER A 596 -15.33 4.67 16.51
C SER A 596 -14.09 4.81 17.41
N LYS A 597 -13.44 3.69 17.72
CA LYS A 597 -12.11 3.60 18.38
C LYS A 597 -11.02 4.44 17.71
N TYR A 598 -11.19 4.82 16.44
CA TYR A 598 -10.27 5.64 15.66
C TYR A 598 -10.60 7.15 15.71
N ASP A 599 -11.78 7.57 16.19
CA ASP A 599 -12.09 8.99 16.37
C ASP A 599 -11.21 9.61 17.47
N GLU A 600 -10.98 8.85 18.54
CA GLU A 600 -10.12 9.23 19.66
C GLU A 600 -8.62 9.01 19.40
N PHE A 601 -8.22 8.32 18.32
CA PHE A 601 -6.82 8.03 18.01
C PHE A 601 -6.04 9.30 17.73
N ASN A 602 -5.09 9.69 18.58
CA ASN A 602 -4.35 10.95 18.40
C ASN A 602 -2.84 10.73 18.52
N MET A 603 -2.07 11.67 17.98
CA MET A 603 -0.60 11.61 17.97
C MET A 603 0.04 12.79 18.71
N LEU A 604 1.26 12.64 19.25
CA LEU A 604 2.12 13.76 19.70
C LEU A 604 3.55 13.61 19.21
N ASN A 605 4.27 14.73 19.09
CA ASN A 605 5.72 14.71 18.98
C ASN A 605 6.37 14.44 20.34
N TRP A 606 7.50 13.73 20.35
CA TRP A 606 8.26 13.47 21.58
C TRP A 606 8.75 14.76 22.26
N ASP A 607 9.06 15.78 21.46
CA ASP A 607 9.46 17.12 21.91
C ASP A 607 8.34 17.91 22.64
N GLN A 608 7.07 17.51 22.53
CA GLN A 608 5.98 18.10 23.35
C GLN A 608 5.97 17.55 24.79
N VAL A 609 6.57 16.38 25.02
CA VAL A 609 6.47 15.63 26.29
C VAL A 609 7.81 15.56 27.02
N PHE A 610 8.93 15.57 26.29
CA PHE A 610 10.29 15.39 26.82
C PHE A 610 11.26 16.45 26.31
N ASP A 611 12.20 16.88 27.16
CA ASP A 611 13.37 17.63 26.68
C ASP A 611 14.38 16.68 26.03
N LEU A 612 14.44 16.68 24.69
CA LEU A 612 15.40 15.90 23.92
C LEU A 612 16.71 16.66 23.62
N SER A 613 16.88 17.91 24.07
CA SER A 613 17.99 18.79 23.68
C SER A 613 19.38 18.20 23.98
N GLU A 614 19.56 17.60 25.15
CA GLU A 614 20.81 16.94 25.55
C GLU A 614 21.07 15.65 24.76
N ILE A 615 20.01 14.88 24.44
CA ILE A 615 20.13 13.62 23.69
C ILE A 615 20.45 13.91 22.21
N LYS A 616 19.84 14.97 21.64
CA LYS A 616 20.04 15.42 20.26
C LYS A 616 21.47 15.89 19.95
N LYS A 617 22.33 16.09 20.96
CA LYS A 617 23.78 16.31 20.81
C LYS A 617 24.56 15.05 20.42
N HIS A 618 24.02 13.86 20.75
CA HIS A 618 24.68 12.57 20.53
C HIS A 618 24.07 11.77 19.38
N VAL A 619 22.78 11.95 19.10
CA VAL A 619 22.06 11.31 17.98
C VAL A 619 21.22 12.38 17.29
N LYS A 620 21.36 12.54 15.97
CA LYS A 620 20.46 13.40 15.20
C LYS A 620 19.08 12.73 15.14
N MET A 621 18.04 13.46 15.54
CA MET A 621 16.67 12.93 15.69
C MET A 621 15.69 13.85 14.94
N ILE A 622 14.83 13.26 14.10
CA ILE A 622 13.83 13.96 13.27
C ILE A 622 12.47 13.28 13.49
N ASN A 623 11.39 14.05 13.71
CA ASN A 623 10.04 13.49 13.76
C ASN A 623 9.61 13.08 12.32
N ARG A 624 9.17 11.83 12.12
CA ARG A 624 8.85 11.30 10.77
C ARG A 624 7.54 11.83 10.17
N GLY A 625 6.72 12.51 10.97
CA GLY A 625 5.37 12.95 10.60
C GLY A 625 4.29 11.92 10.96
N TYR A 626 3.06 12.20 10.53
CA TYR A 626 1.85 11.43 10.80
C TYR A 626 1.76 10.11 9.99
N ASP A 627 2.64 9.93 9.00
CA ASP A 627 2.58 8.84 8.04
C ASP A 627 3.44 7.63 8.45
N PHE A 628 2.79 6.47 8.55
CA PHE A 628 3.41 5.18 8.83
C PHE A 628 3.83 4.40 7.57
N SER A 629 3.43 4.84 6.37
CA SER A 629 3.80 4.20 5.11
C SER A 629 5.32 4.16 4.89
N LEU A 630 5.79 3.15 4.17
CA LEU A 630 7.17 3.06 3.73
C LEU A 630 7.43 3.99 2.53
N GLU A 631 6.41 4.24 1.74
CA GLU A 631 6.40 5.00 0.51
C GLU A 631 6.59 6.50 0.80
N GLY A 632 5.79 7.06 1.72
CA GLY A 632 5.93 8.42 2.21
C GLY A 632 7.22 8.62 3.00
N LEU A 633 7.66 7.61 3.78
CA LEU A 633 8.97 7.65 4.44
C LEU A 633 10.14 7.69 3.43
N LYS A 634 10.08 6.85 2.38
CA LYS A 634 11.06 6.87 1.27
C LYS A 634 11.08 8.22 0.56
N TYR A 635 9.90 8.77 0.27
CA TYR A 635 9.72 10.07 -0.39
C TYR A 635 10.30 11.21 0.46
N ASN A 636 9.88 11.32 1.74
CA ASN A 636 10.26 12.40 2.65
C ASN A 636 11.76 12.41 2.98
N PHE A 637 12.41 11.23 2.98
CA PHE A 637 13.83 11.09 3.33
C PHE A 637 14.77 10.75 2.15
N ASN A 638 14.25 10.84 0.92
CA ASN A 638 14.98 10.59 -0.33
C ASN A 638 15.77 9.27 -0.29
N ILE A 639 15.06 8.17 -0.01
CA ILE A 639 15.59 6.80 0.08
C ILE A 639 15.17 6.06 -1.20
N GLY A 640 16.14 5.46 -1.90
CA GLY A 640 15.86 4.66 -3.09
C GLY A 640 15.05 3.40 -2.79
N ASP A 641 14.44 2.80 -3.82
CA ASP A 641 13.57 1.64 -3.64
C ASP A 641 14.27 0.45 -2.98
N ASP A 642 15.50 0.17 -3.43
CA ASP A 642 16.37 -0.88 -2.91
C ASP A 642 17.17 -0.44 -1.67
N ASP A 643 17.11 0.83 -1.23
CA ASP A 643 17.95 1.38 -0.15
C ASP A 643 17.40 1.13 1.27
N THR A 644 16.36 0.32 1.40
CA THR A 644 15.74 -0.03 2.69
C THR A 644 16.11 -1.45 3.11
N HIS A 645 16.42 -1.65 4.41
CA HIS A 645 16.39 -2.97 5.06
C HIS A 645 15.22 -3.03 6.05
N LEU A 646 14.33 -4.01 5.88
CA LEU A 646 13.21 -4.26 6.80
C LEU A 646 13.57 -5.37 7.80
N PHE A 647 13.63 -5.05 9.09
CA PHE A 647 13.74 -6.04 10.17
C PHE A 647 12.35 -6.59 10.53
N ILE A 648 11.88 -7.49 9.67
CA ILE A 648 10.59 -8.17 9.76
C ILE A 648 10.66 -9.23 10.86
N GLU A 649 10.02 -8.98 12.00
CA GLU A 649 9.76 -9.99 13.02
C GLU A 649 8.43 -10.68 12.70
N ASN A 650 8.49 -11.99 12.42
CA ASN A 650 7.34 -12.83 12.03
C ASN A 650 6.69 -13.51 13.23
N ILE A 651 7.40 -13.55 14.35
CA ILE A 651 6.95 -14.01 15.65
C ILE A 651 7.24 -12.94 16.71
N ASN A 652 6.52 -12.99 17.83
CA ASN A 652 6.68 -12.02 18.90
C ASN A 652 8.10 -12.10 19.46
N TYR A 653 8.77 -10.96 19.63
CA TYR A 653 10.12 -10.89 20.22
C TYR A 653 11.15 -11.77 19.48
N GLU A 654 11.15 -11.79 18.14
CA GLU A 654 12.04 -12.69 17.38
C GLU A 654 13.54 -12.44 17.66
N PHE A 655 13.99 -11.18 17.75
CA PHE A 655 15.41 -10.81 17.94
C PHE A 655 15.69 -10.08 19.26
N GLU A 656 16.75 -10.51 19.95
CA GLU A 656 17.46 -9.80 21.03
C GLU A 656 18.83 -9.32 20.49
N PHE A 657 19.12 -8.02 20.62
CA PHE A 657 20.30 -7.39 20.02
C PHE A 657 21.46 -7.29 21.00
N PHE A 658 22.68 -7.68 20.60
CA PHE A 658 23.87 -7.66 21.46
C PHE A 658 24.96 -6.76 20.88
N ASP A 659 25.56 -5.90 21.70
CA ASP A 659 26.65 -5.00 21.29
C ASP A 659 28.05 -5.64 21.34
N ASN A 660 28.20 -6.80 21.99
CA ASN A 660 29.44 -7.55 22.09
C ASN A 660 29.35 -8.91 21.34
N ASP A 661 30.11 -9.04 20.25
CA ASP A 661 30.26 -10.26 19.45
C ASP A 661 30.75 -11.48 20.28
N LYS A 662 31.45 -11.24 21.40
CA LYS A 662 31.98 -12.27 22.29
C LYS A 662 31.10 -12.57 23.51
N SER A 663 29.89 -12.00 23.55
CA SER A 663 28.95 -12.15 24.66
C SER A 663 28.56 -13.63 24.88
N ILE A 664 28.92 -14.15 26.06
CA ILE A 664 28.55 -15.50 26.53
C ILE A 664 27.15 -15.56 27.16
N ARG A 665 26.48 -14.41 27.30
CA ARG A 665 25.10 -14.33 27.81
C ARG A 665 24.15 -15.06 26.88
N ARG A 666 23.34 -15.94 27.47
CA ARG A 666 22.24 -16.65 26.79
C ARG A 666 21.15 -15.66 26.41
N ILE A 667 20.41 -15.99 25.35
CA ILE A 667 19.22 -15.26 24.94
C ILE A 667 18.21 -15.27 26.11
N HIS A 668 17.58 -14.14 26.41
CA HIS A 668 16.56 -14.07 27.45
C HIS A 668 15.32 -14.89 27.05
N GLU A 669 14.65 -15.55 28.01
CA GLU A 669 13.45 -16.40 27.84
C GLU A 669 12.24 -15.80 27.08
N ASN A 670 12.31 -14.52 26.68
CA ASN A 670 11.29 -13.85 25.89
C ASN A 670 11.62 -13.85 24.39
N PHE A 671 12.86 -14.15 23.99
CA PHE A 671 13.34 -13.99 22.62
C PHE A 671 13.87 -15.31 22.03
N GLU A 672 13.81 -15.41 20.71
CA GLU A 672 14.14 -16.64 19.98
C GLU A 672 15.56 -16.62 19.37
N LYS A 673 16.07 -15.43 19.00
CA LYS A 673 17.32 -15.28 18.23
C LYS A 673 18.22 -14.17 18.76
N LYS A 674 19.51 -14.49 18.90
CA LYS A 674 20.60 -13.52 19.12
C LYS A 674 20.93 -12.82 17.80
N PHE A 675 20.94 -11.48 17.80
CA PHE A 675 21.40 -10.67 16.67
C PHE A 675 22.58 -9.79 17.13
N LEU A 676 23.66 -9.74 16.35
CA LEU A 676 24.83 -8.92 16.68
C LEU A 676 24.71 -7.52 16.07
N ILE A 677 24.92 -6.47 16.86
CA ILE A 677 24.88 -5.09 16.36
C ILE A 677 26.08 -4.82 15.42
N SER A 678 27.16 -5.58 15.53
CA SER A 678 28.24 -5.56 14.52
C SER A 678 27.74 -5.96 13.13
N ASP A 679 26.81 -6.90 13.01
CA ASP A 679 26.18 -7.26 11.74
C ASP A 679 25.21 -6.17 11.26
N LEU A 680 24.55 -5.47 12.20
CA LEU A 680 23.70 -4.32 11.87
C LEU A 680 24.49 -3.17 11.24
N ILE A 681 25.71 -2.92 11.72
CA ILE A 681 26.64 -1.91 11.17
C ILE A 681 27.07 -2.27 9.74
N LYS A 682 27.19 -3.57 9.41
CA LYS A 682 27.54 -4.07 8.07
C LYS A 682 26.40 -3.91 7.04
N VAL A 683 25.18 -3.56 7.46
CA VAL A 683 24.03 -3.37 6.53
C VAL A 683 24.17 -2.06 5.77
N ASP A 684 24.72 -2.15 4.56
CA ASP A 684 24.85 -1.01 3.64
C ASP A 684 23.53 -0.68 2.92
N LYS A 685 22.56 -0.23 3.71
CA LYS A 685 21.27 0.31 3.27
C LYS A 685 21.04 1.68 3.90
N LYS A 686 20.47 2.61 3.14
CA LYS A 686 20.24 3.99 3.61
C LYS A 686 19.26 4.04 4.77
N LEU A 687 18.18 3.25 4.73
CA LEU A 687 17.23 3.10 5.84
C LEU A 687 17.32 1.70 6.48
N LEU A 688 17.32 1.65 7.81
CA LEU A 688 16.93 0.46 8.58
C LEU A 688 15.54 0.71 9.18
N HIS A 689 14.56 -0.13 8.85
CA HIS A 689 13.20 -0.05 9.38
C HIS A 689 12.91 -1.27 10.23
N PHE A 690 12.66 -1.08 11.53
CA PHE A 690 12.35 -2.16 12.46
C PHE A 690 10.84 -2.39 12.61
N THR A 691 10.50 -3.56 13.14
CA THR A 691 9.26 -3.78 13.92
C THR A 691 9.29 -2.87 15.18
N SER A 692 8.41 -3.06 16.16
CA SER A 692 8.55 -2.31 17.41
C SER A 692 9.78 -2.73 18.21
N LEU A 693 10.58 -1.74 18.60
CA LEU A 693 11.77 -1.92 19.45
C LEU A 693 11.46 -1.94 20.96
N TYR A 694 10.21 -2.15 21.37
CA TYR A 694 9.84 -2.23 22.79
C TYR A 694 10.43 -3.46 23.51
N ASN A 695 10.25 -3.51 24.84
CA ASN A 695 10.88 -4.42 25.80
C ASN A 695 12.27 -3.92 26.27
N ILE A 696 12.44 -3.78 27.58
CA ILE A 696 13.69 -3.35 28.22
C ILE A 696 14.87 -4.27 27.86
N ASN A 697 14.61 -5.57 27.69
CA ASN A 697 15.61 -6.58 27.35
C ASN A 697 15.84 -6.73 25.83
N LYS A 698 15.28 -5.85 24.98
CA LYS A 698 15.46 -5.93 23.51
C LYS A 698 16.92 -5.73 23.07
N ILE A 699 17.72 -5.05 23.90
CA ILE A 699 19.15 -4.78 23.66
C ILE A 699 19.94 -5.14 24.92
N VAL A 700 20.94 -6.00 24.75
CA VAL A 700 21.96 -6.36 25.75
C VAL A 700 23.21 -5.51 25.51
N LEU A 701 23.72 -4.88 26.58
CA LEU A 701 24.85 -3.94 26.52
C LEU A 701 25.98 -4.40 27.45
N GLU A 702 27.04 -4.97 26.88
CA GLU A 702 28.25 -5.37 27.60
C GLU A 702 29.40 -4.37 27.39
N ASN A 703 29.32 -3.44 26.42
CA ASN A 703 30.29 -2.36 26.27
C ASN A 703 29.99 -1.21 27.26
N GLN A 704 30.97 -0.90 28.11
CA GLN A 704 30.83 0.13 29.16
C GLN A 704 30.38 1.50 28.64
N ASP A 705 30.80 1.93 27.45
CA ASP A 705 30.44 3.25 26.93
C ASP A 705 29.01 3.28 26.39
N ASN A 706 28.53 2.17 25.83
CA ASN A 706 27.12 1.99 25.49
C ASN A 706 26.24 1.92 26.76
N MET A 707 26.71 1.25 27.83
CA MET A 707 26.00 1.21 29.12
C MET A 707 25.89 2.61 29.74
N LYS A 708 26.98 3.40 29.74
CA LYS A 708 26.96 4.81 30.19
C LYS A 708 26.02 5.66 29.36
N PHE A 709 26.01 5.49 28.03
CA PHE A 709 25.10 6.24 27.17
C PHE A 709 23.63 5.84 27.40
N ARG A 710 23.34 4.56 27.61
CA ARG A 710 22.01 4.08 28.03
C ARG A 710 21.58 4.71 29.35
N GLN A 711 22.48 4.77 30.33
CA GLN A 711 22.23 5.44 31.61
C GLN A 711 21.93 6.93 31.42
N PHE A 712 22.72 7.62 30.59
CA PHE A 712 22.51 9.03 30.23
C PHE A 712 21.14 9.26 29.59
N ILE A 713 20.66 8.39 28.69
CA ILE A 713 19.32 8.51 28.11
C ILE A 713 18.24 8.40 29.20
N HIS A 714 18.30 7.39 30.09
CA HIS A 714 17.33 7.27 31.19
C HIS A 714 17.40 8.48 32.15
N ASN A 715 18.59 9.03 32.41
CA ASN A 715 18.80 10.24 33.22
C ASN A 715 18.30 11.54 32.55
N LYS A 716 18.06 11.55 31.23
CA LYS A 716 17.66 12.74 30.46
C LYS A 716 16.24 12.68 29.88
N LEU A 717 15.72 11.49 29.57
CA LEU A 717 14.39 11.28 28.98
C LEU A 717 13.28 11.42 30.02
N MET A 718 13.13 12.65 30.53
CA MET A 718 12.23 13.07 31.61
C MET A 718 11.11 13.98 31.09
N ILE A 719 9.93 13.87 31.71
CA ILE A 719 8.74 14.63 31.32
C ILE A 719 8.96 16.12 31.57
N ASN A 720 8.76 16.96 30.54
CA ASN A 720 9.06 18.39 30.56
C ASN A 720 7.89 19.26 30.02
N GLU A 721 6.64 18.86 30.27
CA GLU A 721 5.46 19.69 29.94
C GLU A 721 5.12 20.58 31.17
N PRO A 722 5.10 21.92 31.03
CA PRO A 722 4.97 22.83 32.18
C PRO A 722 3.66 22.73 32.97
N ASN A 723 2.53 22.44 32.31
CA ASN A 723 1.22 22.35 32.94
C ASN A 723 1.12 21.07 33.78
N ILE A 724 1.56 19.92 33.24
CA ILE A 724 1.70 18.65 33.99
C ILE A 724 2.54 18.88 35.25
N LEU A 725 3.71 19.49 35.09
CA LEU A 725 4.65 19.72 36.19
C LEU A 725 4.06 20.68 37.23
N ASN A 726 3.36 21.74 36.82
CA ASN A 726 2.68 22.67 37.73
C ASN A 726 1.57 21.99 38.53
N ILE A 727 0.69 21.21 37.90
CA ILE A 727 -0.36 20.45 38.60
C ILE A 727 0.27 19.47 39.59
N SER A 728 1.24 18.68 39.13
CA SER A 728 1.94 17.69 39.96
C SER A 728 2.58 18.36 41.17
N ASN A 729 3.35 19.43 40.97
CA ASN A 729 3.97 20.20 42.06
C ASN A 729 2.92 20.83 43.01
N GLY A 730 1.75 21.22 42.50
CA GLY A 730 0.62 21.71 43.30
C GLY A 730 0.04 20.65 44.24
N ILE A 731 -0.26 19.46 43.72
CA ILE A 731 -0.76 18.32 44.52
C ILE A 731 0.32 17.88 45.52
N ILE A 732 1.58 17.75 45.07
CA ILE A 732 2.73 17.44 45.92
C ILE A 732 2.86 18.44 47.08
N LYS A 733 2.67 19.74 46.85
CA LYS A 733 2.69 20.77 47.90
C LYS A 733 1.60 20.55 48.96
N LYS A 734 0.40 20.10 48.55
CA LYS A 734 -0.69 19.72 49.48
C LYS A 734 -0.38 18.45 50.27
N LEU A 735 0.37 17.50 49.70
CA LEU A 735 0.88 16.30 50.38
C LEU A 735 2.06 16.58 51.34
N GLY A 736 2.34 17.86 51.66
CA GLY A 736 3.44 18.28 52.52
C GLY A 736 4.76 18.58 51.78
N GLY A 737 4.81 18.43 50.46
CA GLY A 737 6.00 18.67 49.63
C GLY A 737 6.74 17.39 49.19
N LYS A 738 7.66 17.54 48.24
CA LYS A 738 8.49 16.44 47.73
C LYS A 738 9.25 15.78 48.88
N GLY A 739 9.30 14.45 48.91
CA GLY A 739 9.97 13.69 49.97
C GLY A 739 9.23 13.56 51.32
N ASN A 740 8.04 14.15 51.50
CA ASN A 740 7.33 14.14 52.80
C ASN A 740 6.19 13.11 52.93
N TYR A 741 5.94 12.31 51.90
CA TYR A 741 4.94 11.23 51.85
C TYR A 741 5.51 9.98 51.18
N VAL A 742 4.83 8.84 51.26
CA VAL A 742 5.20 7.60 50.55
C VAL A 742 4.35 7.45 49.28
N GLY A 743 4.99 7.18 48.15
CA GLY A 743 4.32 6.95 46.87
C GLY A 743 4.13 5.47 46.56
N ILE A 744 3.00 5.14 45.93
CA ILE A 744 2.71 3.79 45.42
C ILE A 744 2.11 3.92 44.02
N HIS A 745 2.52 3.05 43.09
CA HIS A 745 1.82 2.87 41.82
C HIS A 745 1.27 1.43 41.72
N LEU A 746 -0.06 1.32 41.73
CA LEU A 746 -0.81 0.07 41.79
C LEU A 746 -1.66 -0.11 40.52
N ARG A 747 -1.16 -0.92 39.57
CA ARG A 747 -1.85 -1.30 38.32
C ARG A 747 -2.63 -2.60 38.51
N ALA A 748 -3.91 -2.62 38.17
CA ALA A 748 -4.86 -3.59 38.71
C ALA A 748 -6.04 -3.98 37.80
N PHE A 749 -6.37 -3.21 36.75
CA PHE A 749 -7.64 -3.36 36.04
C PHE A 749 -7.51 -3.70 34.56
N ASP A 750 -6.30 -3.69 33.99
CA ASP A 750 -6.02 -4.09 32.61
C ASP A 750 -5.30 -5.45 32.46
N GLY A 751 -5.57 -6.10 31.32
CA GLY A 751 -4.86 -7.29 30.81
C GLY A 751 -4.37 -8.30 31.86
N PHE A 752 -3.06 -8.54 31.85
CA PHE A 752 -2.36 -9.45 32.78
C PHE A 752 -2.47 -9.01 34.24
N PHE A 753 -2.42 -7.70 34.52
CA PHE A 753 -2.44 -7.17 35.89
C PHE A 753 -3.76 -7.46 36.60
N LYS A 754 -4.88 -7.49 35.87
CA LYS A 754 -6.19 -7.93 36.38
C LYS A 754 -6.21 -9.38 36.89
N ALA A 755 -5.37 -10.26 36.36
CA ALA A 755 -5.28 -11.66 36.82
C ALA A 755 -4.44 -11.80 38.11
N ILE A 756 -3.46 -10.92 38.32
CA ILE A 756 -2.55 -10.94 39.50
C ILE A 756 -2.83 -9.80 40.49
N VAL A 757 -3.98 -9.13 40.39
CA VAL A 757 -4.30 -7.90 41.11
C VAL A 757 -4.24 -8.06 42.64
N GLU A 758 -4.81 -9.12 43.20
CA GLU A 758 -4.77 -9.34 44.66
C GLU A 758 -3.36 -9.71 45.16
N TYR A 759 -2.56 -10.43 44.36
CA TYR A 759 -1.15 -10.68 44.67
C TYR A 759 -0.34 -9.36 44.70
N ASN A 760 -0.51 -8.50 43.70
CA ASN A 760 0.17 -7.20 43.64
C ASN A 760 -0.26 -6.27 44.79
N LYS A 761 -1.56 -6.25 45.14
CA LYS A 761 -2.07 -5.52 46.31
C LYS A 761 -1.43 -6.00 47.61
N GLU A 762 -1.38 -7.32 47.83
CA GLU A 762 -0.82 -7.90 49.05
C GLU A 762 0.70 -7.69 49.15
N LEU A 763 1.42 -7.80 48.04
CA LEU A 763 2.85 -7.49 47.96
C LEU A 763 3.13 -6.02 48.29
N LEU A 764 2.49 -5.09 47.59
CA LEU A 764 2.68 -3.64 47.80
C LEU A 764 2.23 -3.19 49.20
N PHE A 765 1.14 -3.75 49.72
CA PHE A 765 0.72 -3.50 51.11
C PHE A 765 1.74 -4.02 52.12
N THR A 766 2.27 -5.22 51.89
CA THR A 766 3.27 -5.85 52.77
C THR A 766 4.58 -5.06 52.79
N ASP A 767 5.08 -4.63 51.64
CA ASP A 767 6.34 -3.89 51.55
C ASP A 767 6.21 -2.44 52.05
N LEU A 768 5.06 -1.79 51.80
CA LEU A 768 4.68 -0.54 52.45
C LEU A 768 4.67 -0.68 53.99
N MET A 769 4.01 -1.70 54.54
CA MET A 769 3.94 -1.89 55.99
C MET A 769 5.31 -2.21 56.60
N LYS A 770 6.16 -3.02 55.93
CA LYS A 770 7.57 -3.22 56.32
C LYS A 770 8.31 -1.88 56.39
N TYR A 771 8.16 -1.03 55.38
CA TYR A 771 8.81 0.29 55.33
C TYR A 771 8.30 1.22 56.44
N LEU A 772 6.98 1.35 56.60
CA LEU A 772 6.37 2.21 57.62
C LEU A 772 6.71 1.77 59.07
N VAL A 773 6.89 0.47 59.31
CA VAL A 773 7.39 -0.05 60.60
C VAL A 773 8.89 0.21 60.76
N LYS A 774 9.71 -0.10 59.74
CA LYS A 774 11.18 0.07 59.79
C LYS A 774 11.59 1.54 59.98
N SER A 775 10.84 2.47 59.42
CA SER A 775 11.08 3.92 59.50
C SER A 775 10.47 4.57 60.75
N ASP A 776 9.98 3.79 61.72
CA ASP A 776 9.31 4.23 62.97
C ASP A 776 8.05 5.10 62.78
N LEU A 777 7.56 5.21 61.53
CA LEU A 777 6.47 6.11 61.13
C LEU A 777 5.14 5.75 61.81
N LEU A 778 4.82 4.45 61.94
CA LEU A 778 3.56 3.98 62.57
C LEU A 778 3.52 4.09 64.10
N ARG A 779 4.66 4.24 64.78
CA ARG A 779 4.69 4.33 66.26
C ARG A 779 4.28 5.71 66.79
N LYS A 780 4.33 6.73 65.94
CA LYS A 780 3.91 8.11 66.29
C LYS A 780 2.39 8.30 66.21
N SER A 781 1.70 7.57 65.35
CA SER A 781 0.23 7.62 65.20
C SER A 781 -0.50 6.84 66.31
N LYS A 782 -0.47 7.35 67.55
CA LYS A 782 -1.17 6.75 68.72
C LYS A 782 -2.71 6.84 68.67
N LYS A 783 -3.30 7.30 67.57
CA LYS A 783 -4.75 7.43 67.35
C LYS A 783 -5.10 7.05 65.91
N PHE A 784 -5.87 5.98 65.74
CA PHE A 784 -6.44 5.58 64.44
C PHE A 784 -7.76 6.34 64.16
N PHE A 785 -7.67 7.66 64.00
CA PHE A 785 -8.76 8.43 63.39
C PHE A 785 -8.53 8.56 61.89
N LYS A 786 -9.61 8.63 61.12
CA LYS A 786 -9.53 8.87 59.67
C LYS A 786 -9.41 10.37 59.44
N TYR A 787 -8.16 10.83 59.36
CA TYR A 787 -7.84 12.24 59.20
C TYR A 787 -8.16 12.76 57.77
N ASN A 788 -8.42 14.05 57.66
CA ASN A 788 -8.37 14.77 56.39
C ASN A 788 -6.93 15.18 56.05
N LEU A 789 -6.68 15.70 54.83
CA LEU A 789 -5.32 16.00 54.38
C LEU A 789 -4.61 17.08 55.21
N GLU A 790 -5.33 18.13 55.60
CA GLU A 790 -4.79 19.23 56.40
C GLU A 790 -4.42 18.73 57.80
N GLU A 791 -5.26 17.89 58.40
CA GLU A 791 -4.96 17.20 59.66
C GLU A 791 -3.75 16.27 59.56
N CYS A 792 -3.62 15.49 58.47
CA CYS A 792 -2.48 14.60 58.24
C CYS A 792 -1.16 15.37 58.22
N VAL A 793 -1.11 16.49 57.47
CA VAL A 793 0.07 17.36 57.38
C VAL A 793 0.34 18.06 58.72
N ALA A 794 -0.68 18.66 59.35
CA ALA A 794 -0.52 19.41 60.59
C ALA A 794 -0.09 18.55 61.79
N ASN A 795 -0.51 17.27 61.83
CA ASN A 795 -0.14 16.32 62.88
C ASN A 795 1.12 15.49 62.52
N ASN A 796 1.75 15.73 61.37
CA ASN A 796 2.91 14.98 60.85
C ASN A 796 2.67 13.45 60.84
N VAL A 797 1.47 13.06 60.39
CA VAL A 797 1.05 11.65 60.28
C VAL A 797 1.55 11.09 58.94
N PRO A 798 2.02 9.83 58.85
CA PRO A 798 2.58 9.30 57.61
C PRO A 798 1.55 9.27 56.46
N ILE A 799 1.75 10.15 55.48
CA ILE A 799 0.91 10.24 54.28
C ILE A 799 1.34 9.17 53.27
N VAL A 800 0.37 8.46 52.70
CA VAL A 800 0.55 7.54 51.58
C VAL A 800 -0.27 8.01 50.39
N TYR A 801 0.38 8.25 49.27
CA TYR A 801 -0.26 8.57 48.00
C TYR A 801 -0.26 7.32 47.09
N ILE A 802 -1.42 6.95 46.56
CA ILE A 802 -1.57 5.79 45.66
C ILE A 802 -2.07 6.24 44.29
N ALA A 803 -1.18 6.14 43.30
CA ALA A 803 -1.52 6.19 41.89
C ALA A 803 -2.08 4.84 41.42
N SER A 804 -3.17 4.85 40.65
CA SER A 804 -3.83 3.60 40.22
C SER A 804 -4.81 3.80 39.05
N ASP A 805 -4.90 2.79 38.18
CA ASP A 805 -5.86 2.65 37.08
C ASP A 805 -7.32 2.38 37.55
N SER A 806 -7.63 2.65 38.82
CA SER A 806 -8.95 2.40 39.41
C SER A 806 -9.88 3.61 39.29
N LYS A 807 -11.09 3.39 38.74
CA LYS A 807 -12.17 4.39 38.81
C LYS A 807 -12.75 4.58 40.23
N ASP A 808 -12.48 3.65 41.15
CA ASP A 808 -12.81 3.78 42.58
C ASP A 808 -11.71 3.13 43.44
N PRO A 809 -10.58 3.83 43.68
CA PRO A 809 -9.50 3.29 44.49
C PRO A 809 -9.93 3.11 45.96
N LYS A 810 -10.90 3.89 46.45
CA LYS A 810 -11.35 3.86 47.86
C LYS A 810 -12.10 2.56 48.19
N LEU A 811 -12.92 2.06 47.27
CA LEU A 811 -13.55 0.75 47.38
C LEU A 811 -12.59 -0.39 47.00
N LYS A 812 -11.84 -0.27 45.90
CA LYS A 812 -11.02 -1.38 45.37
C LYS A 812 -9.74 -1.64 46.17
N LEU A 813 -9.20 -0.62 46.83
CA LEU A 813 -8.00 -0.68 47.69
C LEU A 813 -8.34 -0.51 49.19
N ARG A 814 -9.59 -0.85 49.59
CA ARG A 814 -10.15 -0.68 50.94
C ARG A 814 -9.26 -1.19 52.09
N LYS A 815 -8.34 -2.12 51.82
CA LYS A 815 -7.31 -2.57 52.80
C LYS A 815 -6.38 -1.42 53.21
N PHE A 816 -5.80 -0.70 52.25
CA PHE A 816 -4.94 0.46 52.51
C PHE A 816 -5.70 1.54 53.30
N TYR A 817 -6.86 1.98 52.78
CA TYR A 817 -7.73 2.99 53.39
C TYR A 817 -8.35 2.61 54.76
N LYS A 818 -8.25 1.35 55.19
CA LYS A 818 -8.66 0.90 56.54
C LYS A 818 -7.48 0.77 57.51
N SER A 819 -6.31 0.37 57.01
CA SER A 819 -5.15 0.06 57.86
C SER A 819 -4.22 1.25 58.10
N ILE A 820 -4.31 2.30 57.27
CA ILE A 820 -3.43 3.48 57.31
C ILE A 820 -4.30 4.74 57.45
N PRO A 821 -4.05 5.63 58.43
CA PRO A 821 -4.91 6.80 58.67
C PRO A 821 -4.99 7.83 57.54
N CYS A 822 -3.89 8.01 56.80
CA CYS A 822 -3.68 9.08 55.84
C CYS A 822 -3.34 8.53 54.45
N VAL A 823 -4.35 8.00 53.76
CA VAL A 823 -4.23 7.48 52.38
C VAL A 823 -5.00 8.37 51.42
N PHE A 824 -4.35 8.81 50.35
CA PHE A 824 -4.91 9.66 49.31
C PHE A 824 -4.57 9.12 47.91
N SER A 825 -5.30 9.57 46.91
CA SER A 825 -5.11 9.24 45.49
C SER A 825 -5.58 10.42 44.63
N LEU A 826 -5.42 10.36 43.31
CA LEU A 826 -5.76 11.50 42.44
C LEU A 826 -7.24 11.94 42.54
N ILE A 827 -8.16 11.04 42.92
CA ILE A 827 -9.58 11.34 43.15
C ILE A 827 -9.83 12.23 44.39
N ASP A 828 -8.83 12.46 45.22
CA ASP A 828 -8.86 13.42 46.34
C ASP A 828 -8.46 14.84 45.89
N PHE A 829 -8.02 15.01 44.63
CA PHE A 829 -7.45 16.24 44.07
C PHE A 829 -8.10 16.68 42.75
N THR A 830 -9.27 16.16 42.37
CA THR A 830 -9.87 16.38 41.03
C THR A 830 -10.01 17.86 40.66
N LYS A 831 -10.39 18.70 41.62
CA LYS A 831 -10.50 20.16 41.48
C LYS A 831 -9.21 20.86 41.03
N ASP A 832 -8.04 20.27 41.28
CA ASP A 832 -6.74 20.83 40.88
C ASP A 832 -6.41 20.60 39.40
N PHE A 833 -7.18 19.78 38.68
CA PHE A 833 -7.03 19.53 37.24
C PHE A 833 -8.36 19.40 36.46
N GLU A 834 -9.49 19.75 37.10
CA GLU A 834 -10.81 19.75 36.47
C GLU A 834 -10.90 20.78 35.33
N ASN A 835 -10.43 22.02 35.57
CA ASN A 835 -10.63 23.18 34.70
C ASN A 835 -9.41 23.58 33.85
N ILE A 836 -8.38 22.72 33.76
CA ILE A 836 -7.13 23.06 33.05
C ILE A 836 -7.22 22.62 31.59
N ALA A 837 -7.02 23.56 30.68
CA ALA A 837 -6.77 23.28 29.27
C ALA A 837 -5.35 22.73 29.12
N PHE A 838 -5.24 21.53 28.55
CA PHE A 838 -3.96 20.98 28.15
C PHE A 838 -3.56 21.53 26.77
N SER A 839 -2.25 21.63 26.53
CA SER A 839 -1.67 21.93 25.22
C SER A 839 -2.26 20.99 24.15
N SER A 840 -2.63 21.50 22.97
CA SER A 840 -3.17 20.67 21.88
C SER A 840 -2.09 19.77 21.27
N SER A 841 -2.51 18.73 20.53
CA SER A 841 -1.58 17.94 19.74
C SER A 841 -0.95 18.78 18.60
N ASP A 842 0.33 18.53 18.29
CA ASP A 842 1.01 19.08 17.10
C ASP A 842 0.44 18.55 15.78
N TYR A 843 -0.33 17.46 15.83
CA TYR A 843 -0.93 16.76 14.68
C TYR A 843 -2.45 16.93 14.60
N ASP A 844 -3.11 17.07 15.75
CA ASP A 844 -4.56 17.01 15.90
C ASP A 844 -5.08 18.18 16.75
N GLU A 845 -5.31 19.34 16.12
CA GLU A 845 -5.88 20.53 16.77
C GLU A 845 -7.23 20.22 17.46
N GLY A 846 -7.47 20.86 18.62
CA GLY A 846 -8.70 20.70 19.40
C GLY A 846 -8.81 19.40 20.21
N THR A 847 -7.80 18.52 20.18
CA THR A 847 -7.79 17.26 20.94
C THR A 847 -7.72 17.48 22.45
N ASP A 848 -8.60 16.83 23.22
CA ASP A 848 -8.44 16.71 24.67
C ASP A 848 -7.40 15.64 25.02
N LEU A 849 -6.26 16.07 25.56
CA LEU A 849 -5.17 15.20 26.03
C LEU A 849 -5.29 14.85 27.53
N LYS A 850 -6.38 15.21 28.21
CA LYS A 850 -6.61 14.90 29.64
C LYS A 850 -6.57 13.40 29.93
N SER A 851 -7.07 12.56 29.01
CA SER A 851 -6.97 11.10 29.09
C SER A 851 -5.53 10.57 29.18
N PHE A 852 -4.59 11.26 28.52
CA PHE A 852 -3.17 10.92 28.48
C PHE A 852 -2.40 11.53 29.65
N TYR A 853 -2.64 12.81 29.95
CA TYR A 853 -1.86 13.53 30.95
C TYR A 853 -2.31 13.26 32.40
N VAL A 854 -3.57 12.93 32.68
CA VAL A 854 -4.05 12.63 34.05
C VAL A 854 -3.30 11.43 34.68
N PRO A 855 -3.10 10.28 33.99
CA PRO A 855 -2.22 9.21 34.49
C PRO A 855 -0.76 9.64 34.69
N VAL A 856 -0.23 10.52 33.83
CA VAL A 856 1.16 11.01 33.93
C VAL A 856 1.33 11.91 35.16
N ILE A 857 0.34 12.76 35.47
CA ILE A 857 0.27 13.53 36.72
C ILE A 857 0.22 12.58 37.92
N ASP A 858 -0.62 11.55 37.89
CA ASP A 858 -0.73 10.56 38.98
C ASP A 858 0.61 9.90 39.30
N LEU A 859 1.35 9.48 38.25
CA LEU A 859 2.68 8.90 38.38
C LEU A 859 3.71 9.90 38.93
N LEU A 860 3.70 11.14 38.43
CA LEU A 860 4.63 12.19 38.89
C LEU A 860 4.38 12.56 40.35
N VAL A 861 3.12 12.61 40.80
CA VAL A 861 2.78 12.80 42.21
C VAL A 861 3.28 11.62 43.05
N ALA A 862 3.02 10.37 42.65
CA ALA A 862 3.52 9.21 43.38
C ALA A 862 5.06 9.15 43.44
N ALA A 863 5.74 9.38 42.32
CA ALA A 863 7.19 9.22 42.18
C ALA A 863 8.03 10.25 42.97
N HIS A 864 7.45 11.39 43.38
CA HIS A 864 8.15 12.39 44.22
C HIS A 864 8.05 12.14 45.74
N GLY A 865 7.54 10.98 46.16
CA GLY A 865 7.55 10.55 47.56
C GLY A 865 8.96 10.22 48.10
N ASN A 866 9.09 10.12 49.42
CA ASN A 866 10.32 9.71 50.11
C ASN A 866 10.80 8.33 49.65
N ALA A 867 9.84 7.42 49.48
CA ALA A 867 10.01 6.12 48.85
C ALA A 867 8.86 5.89 47.87
N PHE A 868 9.14 5.15 46.80
CA PHE A 868 8.16 4.78 45.78
C PHE A 868 8.07 3.26 45.64
N PHE A 869 6.85 2.72 45.72
CA PHE A 869 6.57 1.28 45.57
C PHE A 869 5.75 1.01 44.31
N GLY A 870 6.41 0.47 43.28
CA GLY A 870 5.81 0.21 41.98
C GLY A 870 5.35 -1.24 41.77
N THR A 871 4.20 -1.43 41.12
CA THR A 871 3.73 -2.75 40.67
C THR A 871 4.78 -3.46 39.81
N PRO A 872 5.22 -4.70 40.16
CA PRO A 872 6.22 -5.44 39.39
C PRO A 872 5.81 -5.68 37.93
N LYS A 873 6.80 -5.83 37.03
CA LYS A 873 6.64 -6.04 35.58
C LYS A 873 5.87 -4.95 34.81
N SER A 874 5.46 -3.84 35.43
CA SER A 874 4.80 -2.71 34.73
C SER A 874 5.84 -1.64 34.37
N ALA A 875 6.02 -1.35 33.08
CA ALA A 875 6.91 -0.28 32.61
C ALA A 875 6.55 1.10 33.18
N PHE A 876 5.24 1.36 33.38
CA PHE A 876 4.72 2.55 34.05
C PHE A 876 5.23 2.69 35.51
N SER A 877 5.42 1.55 36.20
CA SER A 877 6.06 1.55 37.52
C SER A 877 7.57 1.82 37.43
N MET A 878 8.25 1.31 36.39
CA MET A 878 9.68 1.53 36.21
C MET A 878 9.99 3.02 35.99
N ALA A 879 9.20 3.71 35.15
CA ALA A 879 9.31 5.16 35.00
C ALA A 879 9.16 5.91 36.34
N GLY A 880 8.27 5.46 37.24
CA GLY A 880 8.16 6.01 38.59
C GLY A 880 9.39 5.76 39.48
N VAL A 881 10.06 4.61 39.32
CA VAL A 881 11.35 4.32 39.99
C VAL A 881 12.48 5.20 39.44
N GLU A 882 12.55 5.37 38.12
CA GLU A 882 13.52 6.27 37.47
C GLU A 882 13.39 7.71 37.98
N ILE A 883 12.15 8.24 38.02
CA ILE A 883 11.85 9.58 38.54
C ILE A 883 12.21 9.70 40.03
N ASN A 884 11.89 8.68 40.85
CA ASN A 884 12.21 8.70 42.28
C ASN A 884 13.72 8.67 42.54
N ASN A 885 14.47 7.86 41.79
CA ASN A 885 15.93 7.81 41.88
C ASN A 885 16.58 9.16 41.54
N LEU A 886 16.18 9.76 40.41
CA LEU A 886 16.69 11.07 39.98
C LEU A 886 16.36 12.19 40.98
N TYR A 887 15.13 12.20 41.53
CA TYR A 887 14.76 13.15 42.58
C TYR A 887 15.65 13.01 43.84
N HIS A 888 16.04 11.79 44.19
CA HIS A 888 16.96 11.50 45.30
C HIS A 888 18.45 11.55 44.92
N GLY A 889 18.81 12.18 43.80
CA GLY A 889 20.20 12.40 43.40
C GLY A 889 20.96 11.15 42.96
N LYS A 890 20.26 10.11 42.52
CA LYS A 890 20.82 8.86 41.98
C LYS A 890 20.56 8.80 40.46
N ASP A 891 21.29 7.95 39.76
CA ASP A 891 20.92 7.58 38.39
C ASP A 891 19.54 6.92 38.34
N ALA A 892 18.78 7.23 37.29
CA ALA A 892 17.47 6.66 36.99
C ALA A 892 17.50 5.12 37.06
N ILE A 893 18.51 4.52 36.43
CA ILE A 893 18.85 3.10 36.50
C ILE A 893 20.35 2.96 36.83
N PRO A 894 20.74 2.19 37.87
CA PRO A 894 22.13 1.83 38.13
C PRO A 894 22.77 1.04 36.98
N LEU A 895 24.06 1.31 36.68
CA LEU A 895 24.83 0.62 35.62
C LEU A 895 24.74 -0.92 35.67
N ASN A 896 24.71 -1.52 36.85
CA ASN A 896 24.63 -2.97 37.03
C ASN A 896 23.22 -3.57 36.76
N LEU A 897 22.24 -2.74 36.39
CA LEU A 897 20.91 -3.14 35.94
C LEU A 897 20.67 -2.76 34.46
N ILE A 898 21.70 -2.25 33.77
CA ILE A 898 21.69 -1.88 32.34
C ILE A 898 22.30 -2.98 31.46
N SER A 899 23.14 -3.85 32.04
CA SER A 899 23.85 -4.96 31.37
C SER A 899 22.96 -6.15 31.04
#